data_AF-A0A916CTF2-F1
#
_entry.id   AF-A0A916CTF2-F1
#
_cell.length_a   1.000
_cell.length_b   1.000
_cell.length_c   1.000
_cell.angle_alpha   90.00
_cell.angle_beta   90.00
_cell.angle_gamma   90.00
#
_symmetry.space_group_name_H-M   'P 1'
#
loop_
_entity.id
_entity.type
_entity.pdbx_description
1 polymer ?
#
loop_
_entity_poly.entity_id
_entity_poly.type
_entity_poly.pdbx_seq_one_letter_code
_entity_poly.pdbx_strand_id
1 'polypeptide(L)'
;MHRSTRRIRPSSLFMVTGVILLALASSIAFQGKVTAVQGVTRFAGATKSSPLALSGDDTLLAVANPDNNTVSLFDVGADRNQLLGSIDVGREPNGVAITPNGALIYVANTVDGTVSVLSVDRTAQPPAKVIATLAVGTEPYGIAMAPNGTKAYVTNSRSNSVSVIDTASNTVVKTIANLAPAVGAEPRGIAITNNGNESDTDETVYITHFYSFANQGKLDGEDDSKTGLVTKITTNNDSVSGQIVLKNMADTGFLATGDAINKLESKEKNRDGSLKPTFVTGAYPNQMQAIAVKNGFAYLPNVGASPNGPVRFNVNTQALVHILDTNTNVDTGLTINLHKAVASQPEGTRKLFLAIPWSIAFKTKEDVGYVVSAASNVVVRVHVDPATGAMSVDTNPLDNRVLDINVGRNPRGIVINNNDTRAYVMNYVSRDVTVIDITRFPEQIMATMRSAPLPAAGSPEELVLVGKELYNTAVGEFTDSIGNMSSEGWQSCAACHPFGLSDNVVWIFAAGPRRTISQHTDFAGGVMRALNWSGIFDEQQDFELNIRGVSGGKGLLFNVDGSALEETPKIGGLLIGDPPVLAFPNSQRKQLQSRTPSGGLVNSWDAIIAYIKTIRAPISPLGTSIDPEIQEGRQIFTSNNCQMCHGGPKWSNSVLAGPVFDAAAIKAGQIIAQLTNVSTFNPDDKNEVRANGKPPLGADGFVPPSLLSVFASSPYFHNGSAATLDEVMGDKFIAHRTAGTGGIDGLSSPEDRRKLVKFLISIDGTTPPVNP
;
A
#
# COMPACT_ATOMS: atom_id res chain seq x y z
N MET A 1 -62.32 32.43 -67.97
CA MET A 1 -62.81 31.05 -67.67
C MET A 1 -63.07 30.93 -66.16
N HIS A 2 -64.22 30.40 -65.71
CA HIS A 2 -64.40 29.10 -65.00
C HIS A 2 -63.52 28.87 -63.76
N ARG A 3 -63.98 28.33 -62.61
CA ARG A 3 -65.31 27.96 -62.01
C ARG A 3 -65.04 27.67 -60.49
N SER A 4 -65.94 27.72 -59.51
CA SER A 4 -67.27 28.37 -59.35
C SER A 4 -67.82 28.18 -57.92
N THR A 5 -68.36 29.23 -57.26
CA THR A 5 -69.36 29.20 -56.15
C THR A 5 -68.99 28.50 -54.80
N ARG A 6 -69.59 28.71 -53.61
CA ARG A 6 -70.63 29.65 -53.06
C ARG A 6 -70.53 29.69 -51.49
N ARG A 7 -71.12 30.73 -50.87
CA ARG A 7 -71.81 30.88 -49.54
C ARG A 7 -71.71 29.73 -48.48
N ILE A 8 -71.75 29.97 -47.15
CA ILE A 8 -72.87 30.52 -46.32
C ILE A 8 -72.35 30.99 -44.92
N ARG A 9 -73.04 31.95 -44.26
CA ARG A 9 -73.01 32.30 -42.81
C ARG A 9 -74.30 31.77 -42.15
N PRO A 10 -74.36 31.34 -40.85
CA PRO A 10 -74.03 32.15 -39.66
C PRO A 10 -73.14 31.35 -38.65
N SER A 11 -73.15 31.41 -37.30
CA SER A 11 -74.08 32.00 -36.31
C SER A 11 -73.45 32.29 -34.92
N SER A 12 -74.24 32.96 -34.08
CA SER A 12 -74.02 33.43 -32.70
C SER A 12 -74.02 32.35 -31.60
N LEU A 13 -73.48 32.70 -30.41
CA LEU A 13 -73.78 32.18 -29.04
C LEU A 13 -73.61 30.65 -28.80
N PHE A 14 -73.03 30.18 -27.69
CA PHE A 14 -73.47 30.46 -26.31
C PHE A 14 -72.33 30.42 -25.27
N MET A 15 -72.64 30.92 -24.08
CA MET A 15 -71.77 30.95 -22.89
C MET A 15 -72.03 29.72 -22.01
N VAL A 16 -70.98 28.95 -21.66
CA VAL A 16 -71.04 27.92 -20.60
C VAL A 16 -69.80 28.03 -19.72
N THR A 17 -70.00 27.99 -18.41
CA THR A 17 -68.96 28.13 -17.38
C THR A 17 -68.03 26.92 -17.32
N GLY A 18 -66.74 27.13 -17.61
CA GLY A 18 -65.68 26.18 -17.29
C GLY A 18 -65.17 26.36 -15.85
N VAL A 19 -64.99 25.26 -15.13
CA VAL A 19 -64.48 25.27 -13.74
C VAL A 19 -63.01 25.70 -13.72
N ILE A 20 -62.67 26.70 -12.91
CA ILE A 20 -61.28 27.05 -12.62
C ILE A 20 -60.75 26.03 -11.59
N LEU A 21 -59.96 25.05 -12.03
CA LEU A 21 -59.09 24.31 -11.12
C LEU A 21 -57.92 25.22 -10.71
N LEU A 22 -57.75 25.44 -9.41
CA LEU A 22 -56.53 26.03 -8.89
C LEU A 22 -55.38 25.03 -9.00
N ALA A 23 -54.41 25.31 -9.87
CA ALA A 23 -53.13 24.64 -9.83
C ALA A 23 -52.29 25.21 -8.67
N LEU A 24 -52.36 24.59 -7.49
CA LEU A 24 -51.36 24.85 -6.44
C LEU A 24 -50.00 24.31 -6.89
N ALA A 25 -49.06 25.21 -7.16
CA ALA A 25 -47.67 24.88 -7.41
C ALA A 25 -46.96 24.52 -6.09
N SER A 26 -47.15 23.27 -5.63
CA SER A 26 -46.49 22.73 -4.44
C SER A 26 -44.99 22.52 -4.67
N SER A 27 -44.20 23.58 -4.47
CA SER A 27 -42.75 23.57 -4.53
C SER A 27 -42.14 22.85 -3.31
N ILE A 28 -42.08 21.52 -3.37
CA ILE A 28 -41.39 20.71 -2.35
C ILE A 28 -39.87 20.82 -2.56
N ALA A 29 -39.26 21.81 -1.89
CA ALA A 29 -37.81 21.92 -1.80
C ALA A 29 -37.28 20.93 -0.75
N PHE A 30 -36.80 19.76 -1.19
CA PHE A 30 -36.13 18.80 -0.32
C PHE A 30 -34.67 19.21 -0.09
N GLN A 31 -34.39 19.94 0.99
CA GLN A 31 -33.04 20.34 1.35
C GLN A 31 -32.29 19.21 2.07
N GLY A 32 -31.20 18.73 1.49
CA GLY A 32 -30.11 18.12 2.27
C GLY A 32 -29.47 19.18 3.15
N LYS A 33 -29.28 18.90 4.44
CA LYS A 33 -28.77 19.90 5.39
C LYS A 33 -27.25 20.04 5.33
N VAL A 34 -26.80 21.01 4.54
CA VAL A 34 -25.68 21.87 4.98
C VAL A 34 -26.17 22.70 6.17
N THR A 35 -25.55 22.56 7.33
CA THR A 35 -25.79 23.44 8.49
C THR A 35 -25.06 24.77 8.29
N ALA A 36 -25.67 25.67 7.53
CA ALA A 36 -25.20 27.04 7.38
C ALA A 36 -25.47 27.86 8.66
N VAL A 37 -24.66 27.65 9.70
CA VAL A 37 -24.62 28.53 10.87
C VAL A 37 -23.62 29.66 10.60
N GLN A 38 -24.11 30.89 10.70
CA GLN A 38 -23.39 32.17 10.55
C GLN A 38 -22.15 32.17 9.62
N GLY A 39 -22.33 31.73 8.38
CA GLY A 39 -21.45 32.07 7.26
C GLY A 39 -20.41 31.03 6.81
N VAL A 40 -20.29 29.88 7.49
CA VAL A 40 -19.32 28.83 7.11
C VAL A 40 -20.02 27.50 6.78
N THR A 41 -19.65 26.88 5.66
CA THR A 41 -20.07 25.51 5.31
C THR A 41 -19.17 24.51 6.02
N ARG A 42 -19.73 23.55 6.75
CA ARG A 42 -19.01 22.50 7.50
C ARG A 42 -19.32 21.10 6.94
N PHE A 43 -18.40 20.15 7.13
CA PHE A 43 -18.68 18.72 7.00
C PHE A 43 -19.57 18.23 8.16
N ALA A 44 -20.47 17.27 7.86
CA ALA A 44 -21.41 16.72 8.84
C ALA A 44 -20.83 15.61 9.75
N GLY A 45 -19.61 15.13 9.45
CA GLY A 45 -18.94 14.07 10.19
C GLY A 45 -17.42 14.16 10.08
N ALA A 46 -16.73 13.12 10.57
CA ALA A 46 -15.27 13.02 10.54
C ALA A 46 -14.74 12.95 9.09
N THR A 47 -13.56 13.52 8.84
CA THR A 47 -12.90 13.49 7.53
C THR A 47 -11.75 12.48 7.53
N LYS A 48 -11.31 12.05 6.34
CA LYS A 48 -10.15 11.16 6.18
C LYS A 48 -9.37 11.43 4.89
N SER A 49 -8.09 11.08 4.88
CA SER A 49 -7.27 11.03 3.67
C SER A 49 -7.72 9.91 2.73
N SER A 50 -7.70 10.18 1.43
CA SER A 50 -8.25 9.29 0.40
C SER A 50 -7.72 9.66 -0.99
N PRO A 51 -7.54 8.71 -1.93
CA PRO A 51 -7.21 9.03 -3.33
C PRO A 51 -8.42 9.57 -4.12
N LEU A 52 -9.62 9.53 -3.53
CA LEU A 52 -10.83 10.17 -4.05
C LEU A 52 -11.64 10.84 -2.92
N ALA A 53 -12.30 11.95 -3.22
CA ALA A 53 -13.08 12.74 -2.26
C ALA A 53 -14.36 13.30 -2.89
N LEU A 54 -15.43 13.42 -2.07
CA LEU A 54 -16.70 14.05 -2.43
C LEU A 54 -16.75 15.50 -1.91
N SER A 55 -17.51 16.36 -2.59
CA SER A 55 -17.94 17.66 -2.04
C SER A 55 -19.02 17.48 -0.97
N GLY A 56 -19.18 18.47 -0.08
CA GLY A 56 -20.15 18.41 1.04
C GLY A 56 -21.64 18.40 0.63
N ASP A 57 -21.94 18.56 -0.66
CA ASP A 57 -23.27 18.44 -1.25
C ASP A 57 -23.49 17.11 -2.02
N ASP A 58 -22.54 16.18 -1.97
CA ASP A 58 -22.53 14.89 -2.68
C ASP A 58 -22.63 14.97 -4.22
N THR A 59 -22.35 16.12 -4.85
CA THR A 59 -22.52 16.26 -6.33
C THR A 59 -21.22 16.21 -7.14
N LEU A 60 -20.06 16.46 -6.53
CA LEU A 60 -18.74 16.41 -7.19
C LEU A 60 -17.87 15.32 -6.55
N LEU A 61 -17.32 14.44 -7.38
CA LEU A 61 -16.25 13.52 -6.97
C LEU A 61 -14.94 13.94 -7.65
N ALA A 62 -13.87 14.08 -6.88
CA ALA A 62 -12.50 14.27 -7.38
C ALA A 62 -11.68 13.00 -7.14
N VAL A 63 -10.85 12.60 -8.11
CA VAL A 63 -10.10 11.34 -8.11
C VAL A 63 -8.66 11.60 -8.59
N ALA A 64 -7.65 11.25 -7.79
CA ALA A 64 -6.25 11.32 -8.21
C ALA A 64 -5.84 10.12 -9.07
N ASN A 65 -5.01 10.39 -10.07
CA ASN A 65 -4.48 9.39 -10.99
C ASN A 65 -2.94 9.39 -10.90
N PRO A 66 -2.31 8.61 -9.98
CA PRO A 66 -0.88 8.69 -9.72
C PRO A 66 0.00 8.46 -10.97
N ASP A 67 -0.37 7.47 -11.80
CA ASP A 67 0.32 7.12 -13.06
C ASP A 67 0.28 8.25 -14.13
N ASN A 68 -0.64 9.21 -13.99
CA ASN A 68 -0.97 10.17 -15.04
C ASN A 68 -0.66 11.61 -14.66
N ASN A 69 -0.35 11.89 -13.39
CA ASN A 69 -0.13 13.24 -12.86
C ASN A 69 -1.35 14.17 -13.02
N THR A 70 -2.57 13.62 -12.94
CA THR A 70 -3.83 14.38 -13.04
C THR A 70 -4.79 14.10 -11.88
N VAL A 71 -5.75 15.01 -11.69
CA VAL A 71 -6.99 14.76 -10.95
C VAL A 71 -8.20 14.87 -11.87
N SER A 72 -9.07 13.88 -11.83
CA SER A 72 -10.29 13.81 -12.64
C SER A 72 -11.52 14.16 -11.83
N LEU A 73 -12.40 14.98 -12.40
CA LEU A 73 -13.60 15.50 -11.75
C LEU A 73 -14.85 14.89 -12.39
N PHE A 74 -15.77 14.40 -11.56
CA PHE A 74 -17.02 13.79 -11.99
C PHE A 74 -18.22 14.49 -11.37
N ASP A 75 -19.25 14.75 -12.16
CA ASP A 75 -20.58 15.06 -11.66
C ASP A 75 -21.29 13.75 -11.32
N VAL A 76 -21.42 13.48 -10.03
CA VAL A 76 -22.08 12.30 -9.47
C VAL A 76 -23.46 12.62 -8.90
N GLY A 77 -23.87 13.90 -8.92
CA GLY A 77 -25.16 14.34 -8.39
C GLY A 77 -26.32 13.70 -9.14
N ALA A 78 -27.31 13.18 -8.40
CA ALA A 78 -28.46 12.45 -8.95
C ALA A 78 -28.06 11.34 -9.96
N ASP A 79 -27.04 10.56 -9.60
CA ASP A 79 -26.54 9.39 -10.35
C ASP A 79 -26.04 9.66 -11.78
N ARG A 80 -25.73 10.93 -12.13
CA ARG A 80 -25.22 11.28 -13.47
C ARG A 80 -23.90 10.59 -13.82
N ASN A 81 -23.03 10.38 -12.82
CA ASN A 81 -21.78 9.60 -12.92
C ASN A 81 -20.92 9.97 -14.14
N GLN A 82 -20.84 11.27 -14.45
CA GLN A 82 -20.29 11.81 -15.69
C GLN A 82 -18.93 12.48 -15.46
N LEU A 83 -17.91 12.12 -16.25
CA LEU A 83 -16.62 12.84 -16.27
C LEU A 83 -16.82 14.27 -16.79
N LEU A 84 -16.46 15.26 -15.99
CA LEU A 84 -16.44 16.69 -16.36
C LEU A 84 -15.12 17.10 -17.03
N GLY A 85 -14.03 16.42 -16.67
CA GLY A 85 -12.68 16.68 -17.19
C GLY A 85 -11.58 16.12 -16.28
N SER A 86 -10.34 16.20 -16.76
CA SER A 86 -9.12 15.83 -16.03
C SER A 86 -8.18 17.04 -16.02
N ILE A 87 -7.51 17.28 -14.89
CA ILE A 87 -6.70 18.48 -14.63
C ILE A 87 -5.27 18.04 -14.33
N ASP A 88 -4.29 18.59 -15.05
CA ASP A 88 -2.87 18.36 -14.76
C ASP A 88 -2.48 18.96 -13.40
N VAL A 89 -1.70 18.20 -12.62
CA VAL A 89 -1.20 18.57 -11.29
C VAL A 89 0.29 18.20 -11.19
N GLY A 90 0.86 18.21 -9.97
CA GLY A 90 2.22 17.71 -9.76
C GLY A 90 2.33 16.19 -9.90
N ARG A 91 3.56 15.68 -9.85
CA ARG A 91 3.89 14.28 -10.11
C ARG A 91 3.43 13.34 -8.99
N GLU A 92 2.87 12.20 -9.40
CA GLU A 92 2.34 11.13 -8.55
C GLU A 92 1.33 11.65 -7.47
N PRO A 93 0.17 12.20 -7.88
CA PRO A 93 -0.87 12.60 -6.94
C PRO A 93 -1.48 11.38 -6.25
N ASN A 94 -1.38 11.27 -4.92
CA ASN A 94 -1.89 10.12 -4.15
C ASN A 94 -3.09 10.45 -3.23
N GLY A 95 -3.22 11.70 -2.77
CA GLY A 95 -4.28 12.13 -1.85
C GLY A 95 -5.05 13.34 -2.37
N VAL A 96 -6.37 13.35 -2.18
CA VAL A 96 -7.26 14.46 -2.58
C VAL A 96 -8.18 14.84 -1.42
N ALA A 97 -8.37 16.14 -1.22
CA ALA A 97 -9.43 16.69 -0.38
C ALA A 97 -10.17 17.81 -1.11
N ILE A 98 -11.48 17.97 -0.86
CA ILE A 98 -12.30 19.08 -1.35
C ILE A 98 -12.72 19.93 -0.15
N THR A 99 -12.90 21.24 -0.30
CA THR A 99 -13.51 22.07 0.76
C THR A 99 -15.00 21.73 0.94
N PRO A 100 -15.61 21.95 2.13
CA PRO A 100 -17.03 21.62 2.37
C PRO A 100 -17.98 22.23 1.34
N ASN A 101 -17.70 23.45 0.87
CA ASN A 101 -18.48 24.18 -0.13
C ASN A 101 -18.22 23.75 -1.59
N GLY A 102 -17.34 22.78 -1.85
CA GLY A 102 -17.00 22.30 -3.19
C GLY A 102 -16.21 23.27 -4.09
N ALA A 103 -15.73 24.39 -3.54
CA ALA A 103 -15.10 25.46 -4.32
C ALA A 103 -13.61 25.25 -4.60
N LEU A 104 -12.87 24.61 -3.69
CA LEU A 104 -11.44 24.32 -3.82
C LEU A 104 -11.16 22.82 -3.68
N ILE A 105 -10.15 22.34 -4.41
CA ILE A 105 -9.63 20.96 -4.32
C ILE A 105 -8.13 21.03 -4.06
N TYR A 106 -7.66 20.22 -3.11
CA TYR A 106 -6.28 20.14 -2.67
C TYR A 106 -5.73 18.73 -2.97
N VAL A 107 -4.55 18.67 -3.58
CA VAL A 107 -4.00 17.43 -4.16
C VAL A 107 -2.55 17.23 -3.72
N ALA A 108 -2.27 16.15 -2.99
CA ALA A 108 -0.93 15.81 -2.52
C ALA A 108 -0.10 15.15 -3.64
N ASN A 109 0.88 15.87 -4.19
CA ASN A 109 1.76 15.46 -5.28
C ASN A 109 3.04 14.81 -4.70
N THR A 110 3.07 13.48 -4.66
CA THR A 110 4.06 12.72 -3.87
C THR A 110 5.50 12.93 -4.36
N VAL A 111 5.72 12.92 -5.67
CA VAL A 111 7.07 12.99 -6.26
C VAL A 111 7.61 14.42 -6.32
N ASP A 112 6.74 15.44 -6.26
CA ASP A 112 7.14 16.84 -6.26
C ASP A 112 7.32 17.45 -4.86
N GLY A 113 6.86 16.79 -3.79
CA GLY A 113 6.88 17.38 -2.44
C GLY A 113 5.95 18.58 -2.30
N THR A 114 4.84 18.60 -3.06
CA THR A 114 3.94 19.76 -3.14
C THR A 114 2.47 19.39 -2.96
N VAL A 115 1.63 20.40 -2.72
CA VAL A 115 0.17 20.32 -2.84
C VAL A 115 -0.31 21.25 -3.95
N SER A 116 -1.04 20.74 -4.93
CA SER A 116 -1.74 21.57 -5.91
C SER A 116 -3.07 22.04 -5.31
N VAL A 117 -3.39 23.32 -5.45
CA VAL A 117 -4.70 23.88 -5.10
C VAL A 117 -5.43 24.28 -6.37
N LEU A 118 -6.64 23.76 -6.56
CA LEU A 118 -7.47 23.97 -7.74
C LEU A 118 -8.74 24.73 -7.35
N SER A 119 -9.08 25.78 -8.10
CA SER A 119 -10.40 26.42 -8.05
C SER A 119 -11.36 25.70 -8.99
N VAL A 120 -12.54 25.34 -8.51
CA VAL A 120 -13.58 24.64 -9.29
C VAL A 120 -14.49 25.62 -10.01
N ASP A 121 -14.73 25.39 -11.29
CA ASP A 121 -15.80 26.00 -12.08
C ASP A 121 -16.35 24.93 -13.03
N ARG A 122 -17.41 24.25 -12.60
CA ARG A 122 -18.01 23.15 -13.36
C ARG A 122 -18.70 23.60 -14.67
N THR A 123 -18.80 24.91 -14.91
CA THR A 123 -19.32 25.48 -16.17
C THR A 123 -18.21 25.77 -17.18
N ALA A 124 -16.97 25.92 -16.71
CA ALA A 124 -15.79 26.06 -17.55
C ALA A 124 -15.32 24.72 -18.13
N GLN A 125 -14.45 24.83 -19.14
CA GLN A 125 -13.65 23.73 -19.67
C GLN A 125 -12.19 24.18 -19.74
N PRO A 126 -11.24 23.56 -19.01
CA PRO A 126 -11.46 22.48 -18.03
C PRO A 126 -12.31 22.92 -16.80
N PRO A 127 -12.97 21.98 -16.10
CA PRO A 127 -13.92 22.26 -15.00
C PRO A 127 -13.29 22.73 -13.68
N ALA A 128 -11.98 22.88 -13.65
CA ALA A 128 -11.21 23.47 -12.56
C ALA A 128 -9.87 23.99 -13.11
N LYS A 129 -9.17 24.82 -12.34
CA LYS A 129 -7.84 25.35 -12.69
C LYS A 129 -6.94 25.38 -11.46
N VAL A 130 -5.68 24.95 -11.61
CA VAL A 130 -4.66 25.14 -10.56
C VAL A 130 -4.45 26.63 -10.34
N ILE A 131 -4.61 27.09 -9.09
CA ILE A 131 -4.42 28.47 -8.67
C ILE A 131 -3.18 28.66 -7.78
N ALA A 132 -2.69 27.60 -7.14
CA ALA A 132 -1.46 27.61 -6.37
C ALA A 132 -0.80 26.21 -6.33
N THR A 133 0.51 26.18 -6.10
CA THR A 133 1.27 24.97 -5.82
C THR A 133 2.13 25.23 -4.59
N LEU A 134 1.86 24.51 -3.50
CA LEU A 134 2.42 24.76 -2.18
C LEU A 134 3.52 23.75 -1.89
N ALA A 135 4.73 24.21 -1.57
CA ALA A 135 5.78 23.32 -1.08
C ALA A 135 5.40 22.77 0.32
N VAL A 136 5.52 21.46 0.51
CA VAL A 136 5.31 20.78 1.80
C VAL A 136 6.59 20.02 2.17
N GLY A 137 6.50 18.80 2.71
CA GLY A 137 7.67 17.95 2.96
C GLY A 137 7.87 16.89 1.87
N THR A 138 8.91 16.06 2.02
CA THR A 138 9.23 14.98 1.07
C THR A 138 8.18 13.84 1.13
N GLU A 139 7.71 13.42 -0.04
CA GLU A 139 6.64 12.42 -0.28
C GLU A 139 5.36 12.67 0.53
N PRO A 140 4.56 13.71 0.20
CA PRO A 140 3.22 13.88 0.75
C PRO A 140 2.27 12.80 0.22
N TYR A 141 1.58 12.09 1.13
CA TYR A 141 0.65 11.01 0.78
C TYR A 141 -0.79 11.32 1.19
N GLY A 142 -1.04 11.49 2.49
CA GLY A 142 -2.37 11.77 3.02
C GLY A 142 -2.65 13.27 3.04
N ILE A 143 -3.90 13.65 2.75
CA ILE A 143 -4.41 15.00 2.98
C ILE A 143 -5.84 14.92 3.52
N ALA A 144 -6.16 15.67 4.58
CA ALA A 144 -7.51 15.74 5.15
C ALA A 144 -7.86 17.17 5.59
N MET A 145 -9.12 17.55 5.43
CA MET A 145 -9.68 18.86 5.82
C MET A 145 -10.22 18.83 7.25
N ALA A 146 -10.00 19.89 8.02
CA ALA A 146 -10.79 20.14 9.24
C ALA A 146 -12.29 20.26 8.90
N PRO A 147 -13.22 19.95 9.82
CA PRO A 147 -14.66 20.04 9.59
C PRO A 147 -15.15 21.35 8.93
N ASN A 148 -14.62 22.51 9.29
CA ASN A 148 -14.95 23.81 8.68
C ASN A 148 -14.24 24.13 7.35
N GLY A 149 -13.29 23.28 6.93
CA GLY A 149 -12.49 23.47 5.72
C GLY A 149 -11.49 24.64 5.75
N THR A 150 -11.23 25.27 6.91
CA THR A 150 -10.25 26.38 7.05
C THR A 150 -8.80 25.89 7.12
N LYS A 151 -8.59 24.65 7.61
CA LYS A 151 -7.29 23.98 7.66
C LYS A 151 -7.31 22.68 6.88
N ALA A 152 -6.21 22.38 6.19
CA ALA A 152 -5.90 21.04 5.68
C ALA A 152 -4.58 20.53 6.26
N TYR A 153 -4.53 19.26 6.65
CA TYR A 153 -3.36 18.58 7.20
C TYR A 153 -2.81 17.60 6.16
N VAL A 154 -1.49 17.58 5.97
CA VAL A 154 -0.80 16.81 4.93
C VAL A 154 0.33 15.99 5.53
N THR A 155 0.32 14.67 5.35
CA THR A 155 1.36 13.76 5.88
C THR A 155 2.50 13.59 4.89
N ASN A 156 3.69 14.07 5.25
CA ASN A 156 4.90 14.03 4.43
C ASN A 156 5.76 12.83 4.83
N SER A 157 5.51 11.67 4.22
CA SER A 157 5.95 10.37 4.73
C SER A 157 7.48 10.19 4.80
N ARG A 158 8.28 10.75 3.88
CA ARG A 158 9.76 10.61 3.94
C ARG A 158 10.43 11.64 4.84
N SER A 159 9.81 12.80 5.03
CA SER A 159 10.30 13.86 5.92
C SER A 159 9.75 13.78 7.35
N ASN A 160 9.01 12.72 7.68
CA ASN A 160 8.51 12.42 9.03
C ASN A 160 7.79 13.62 9.68
N SER A 161 6.97 14.31 8.88
CA SER A 161 6.34 15.59 9.25
C SER A 161 4.90 15.72 8.78
N VAL A 162 4.19 16.70 9.33
CA VAL A 162 2.83 17.09 8.90
C VAL A 162 2.82 18.57 8.53
N SER A 163 2.41 18.92 7.33
CA SER A 163 2.17 20.32 6.95
C SER A 163 0.72 20.70 7.23
N VAL A 164 0.51 21.90 7.78
CA VAL A 164 -0.82 22.50 8.00
C VAL A 164 -0.98 23.67 7.05
N ILE A 165 -2.01 23.60 6.20
CA ILE A 165 -2.34 24.61 5.20
C ILE A 165 -3.56 25.39 5.67
N ASP A 166 -3.47 26.72 5.68
CA ASP A 166 -4.63 27.61 5.77
C ASP A 166 -5.25 27.78 4.38
N THR A 167 -6.56 27.54 4.27
CA THR A 167 -7.26 27.46 2.97
C THR A 167 -7.81 28.79 2.48
N ALA A 168 -7.85 29.82 3.34
CA ALA A 168 -8.27 31.17 2.97
C ALA A 168 -7.13 31.92 2.25
N SER A 169 -5.90 31.78 2.75
CA SER A 169 -4.68 32.31 2.13
C SER A 169 -4.06 31.36 1.10
N ASN A 170 -4.38 30.06 1.17
CA ASN A 170 -3.69 28.99 0.43
C ASN A 170 -2.18 28.95 0.76
N THR A 171 -1.83 28.95 2.05
CA THR A 171 -0.42 28.91 2.51
C THR A 171 -0.17 27.84 3.56
N VAL A 172 1.05 27.29 3.60
CA VAL A 172 1.48 26.42 4.71
C VAL A 172 1.79 27.31 5.91
N VAL A 173 0.92 27.26 6.93
CA VAL A 173 1.04 28.06 8.16
C VAL A 173 1.88 27.36 9.23
N LYS A 174 2.07 26.04 9.12
CA LYS A 174 2.92 25.27 10.03
C LYS A 174 3.46 24.00 9.38
N THR A 175 4.68 23.60 9.77
CA THR A 175 5.17 22.22 9.58
C THR A 175 5.47 21.64 10.95
N ILE A 176 4.79 20.56 11.29
CA ILE A 176 4.93 19.82 12.54
C ILE A 176 5.98 18.74 12.28
N ALA A 177 7.22 18.97 12.75
CA ALA A 177 8.36 18.09 12.56
C ALA A 177 9.31 18.18 13.76
N ASN A 178 10.00 17.08 14.09
CA ASN A 178 11.23 16.95 14.90
C ASN A 178 11.32 17.61 16.30
N LEU A 179 10.33 18.38 16.74
CA LEU A 179 10.15 18.82 18.12
C LEU A 179 9.52 17.69 18.94
N ALA A 180 9.95 17.49 20.19
CA ALA A 180 9.35 16.48 21.06
C ALA A 180 8.01 16.97 21.65
N PRO A 181 6.92 16.15 21.63
CA PRO A 181 6.80 14.85 20.97
C PRO A 181 6.67 14.98 19.45
N ALA A 182 7.46 14.20 18.71
CA ALA A 182 7.54 14.28 17.25
C ALA A 182 6.41 13.50 16.56
N VAL A 183 6.21 13.76 15.26
CA VAL A 183 5.24 13.02 14.44
C VAL A 183 5.58 11.53 14.35
N GLY A 184 6.87 11.17 14.28
CA GLY A 184 7.33 9.80 14.09
C GLY A 184 7.51 9.41 12.61
N ALA A 185 7.94 8.17 12.35
CA ALA A 185 8.38 7.74 11.03
C ALA A 185 7.23 7.34 10.10
N GLU A 186 7.33 7.70 8.82
CA GLU A 186 6.35 7.40 7.77
C GLU A 186 4.88 7.66 8.14
N PRO A 187 4.52 8.89 8.56
CA PRO A 187 3.12 9.28 8.67
C PRO A 187 2.42 9.09 7.31
N ARG A 188 1.29 8.38 7.29
CA ARG A 188 0.58 7.95 6.07
C ARG A 188 -0.87 8.40 6.06
N GLY A 189 -1.79 7.60 6.61
CA GLY A 189 -3.21 7.90 6.64
C GLY A 189 -3.57 8.94 7.68
N ILE A 190 -4.57 9.77 7.41
CA ILE A 190 -5.11 10.80 8.30
C ILE A 190 -6.62 10.56 8.50
N ALA A 191 -7.10 10.69 9.72
CA ALA A 191 -8.51 10.95 10.01
C ALA A 191 -8.62 12.12 11.00
N ILE A 192 -9.63 12.97 10.81
CA ILE A 192 -9.90 14.11 11.70
C ILE A 192 -11.29 13.90 12.28
N THR A 193 -11.40 13.95 13.61
CA THR A 193 -12.69 13.86 14.29
C THR A 193 -13.63 14.99 13.87
N ASN A 194 -14.90 14.84 14.21
CA ASN A 194 -15.89 15.91 14.21
C ASN A 194 -16.90 15.52 15.28
N ASN A 195 -17.01 16.29 16.35
CA ASN A 195 -17.96 15.98 17.42
C ASN A 195 -19.37 16.57 17.18
N GLY A 196 -19.58 17.23 16.04
CA GLY A 196 -20.85 17.83 15.64
C GLY A 196 -21.08 19.25 16.17
N ASN A 197 -20.14 19.84 16.90
CA ASN A 197 -20.21 21.25 17.33
C ASN A 197 -19.73 22.22 16.22
N GLU A 198 -19.71 23.52 16.52
CA GLU A 198 -19.33 24.61 15.58
C GLU A 198 -17.85 25.05 15.69
N SER A 199 -17.10 24.47 16.62
CA SER A 199 -15.66 24.63 16.79
C SER A 199 -14.89 23.67 15.85
N ASP A 200 -13.61 23.97 15.65
CA ASP A 200 -12.62 23.04 15.06
C ASP A 200 -11.36 22.99 15.96
N THR A 201 -11.48 23.36 17.24
CA THR A 201 -10.36 23.53 18.18
C THR A 201 -10.21 22.36 19.14
N ASP A 202 -11.27 21.59 19.35
CA ASP A 202 -11.32 20.41 20.22
C ASP A 202 -11.13 19.08 19.46
N GLU A 203 -11.07 19.15 18.12
CA GLU A 203 -10.76 18.05 17.23
C GLU A 203 -9.36 17.44 17.41
N THR A 204 -9.28 16.14 17.12
CA THR A 204 -8.04 15.38 17.05
C THR A 204 -7.82 14.84 15.64
N VAL A 205 -6.65 15.13 15.10
CA VAL A 205 -6.09 14.55 13.88
C VAL A 205 -5.33 13.28 14.27
N TYR A 206 -5.86 12.11 13.89
CA TYR A 206 -5.20 10.82 14.05
C TYR A 206 -4.42 10.46 12.78
N ILE A 207 -3.19 10.01 12.94
CA ILE A 207 -2.26 9.74 11.85
C ILE A 207 -1.64 8.35 12.02
N THR A 208 -1.81 7.49 11.01
CA THR A 208 -1.14 6.18 11.00
C THR A 208 0.34 6.35 10.65
N HIS A 209 1.21 5.58 11.29
CA HIS A 209 2.56 5.33 10.77
C HIS A 209 2.49 4.14 9.84
N PHE A 210 3.14 4.19 8.68
CA PHE A 210 2.99 3.12 7.69
C PHE A 210 3.57 1.79 8.18
N TYR A 211 4.78 1.82 8.73
CA TYR A 211 5.45 0.63 9.24
C TYR A 211 5.34 0.49 10.75
N SER A 212 5.56 -0.72 11.26
CA SER A 212 5.71 -1.00 12.68
C SER A 212 7.14 -0.82 13.19
N PHE A 213 7.26 -0.56 14.49
CA PHE A 213 8.50 -0.23 15.19
C PHE A 213 8.96 -1.40 16.06
N ALA A 214 10.26 -1.68 16.10
CA ALA A 214 10.81 -2.80 16.86
C ALA A 214 10.61 -2.65 18.37
N ASN A 215 10.13 -3.72 19.01
CA ASN A 215 9.99 -3.81 20.46
C ASN A 215 11.35 -4.16 21.10
N GLN A 216 11.73 -3.45 22.17
CA GLN A 216 13.00 -3.70 22.86
C GLN A 216 13.06 -5.12 23.44
N GLY A 217 14.18 -5.82 23.22
CA GLY A 217 14.40 -7.18 23.72
C GLY A 217 13.74 -8.30 22.90
N LYS A 218 13.13 -7.99 21.75
CA LYS A 218 12.58 -8.97 20.79
C LYS A 218 13.51 -9.21 19.61
N LEU A 219 13.29 -10.32 18.91
CA LEU A 219 13.93 -10.62 17.62
C LEU A 219 12.93 -10.36 16.49
N ASP A 220 13.30 -9.66 15.41
CA ASP A 220 12.39 -9.31 14.30
C ASP A 220 11.63 -10.49 13.64
N GLY A 221 12.11 -11.72 13.84
CA GLY A 221 11.47 -12.96 13.40
C GLY A 221 10.35 -13.49 14.32
N GLU A 222 10.09 -12.83 15.45
CA GLU A 222 9.02 -13.20 16.39
C GLU A 222 7.70 -12.46 16.07
N ASP A 223 6.56 -13.12 16.26
CA ASP A 223 5.21 -12.63 15.89
C ASP A 223 4.73 -11.40 16.68
N ASP A 224 5.40 -11.06 17.78
CA ASP A 224 5.16 -9.87 18.60
C ASP A 224 6.38 -8.93 18.65
N SER A 225 7.30 -9.05 17.70
CA SER A 225 8.57 -8.31 17.67
C SER A 225 8.46 -6.82 17.37
N LYS A 226 7.31 -6.36 16.87
CA LYS A 226 7.06 -4.94 16.56
C LYS A 226 5.71 -4.48 17.11
N THR A 227 5.45 -3.18 17.05
CA THR A 227 4.12 -2.59 17.30
C THR A 227 3.83 -1.48 16.28
N GLY A 228 2.57 -1.30 15.93
CA GLY A 228 2.11 -0.15 15.16
C GLY A 228 1.87 1.06 16.05
N LEU A 229 2.00 2.26 15.49
CA LEU A 229 1.78 3.52 16.20
C LEU A 229 0.78 4.41 15.46
N VAL A 230 -0.03 5.13 16.22
CA VAL A 230 -0.95 6.16 15.73
C VAL A 230 -0.67 7.46 16.47
N THR A 231 -0.21 8.47 15.75
CA THR A 231 0.08 9.79 16.32
C THR A 231 -1.18 10.64 16.34
N LYS A 232 -1.33 11.44 17.40
CA LYS A 232 -2.43 12.39 17.57
C LYS A 232 -1.89 13.81 17.50
N ILE A 233 -2.58 14.68 16.77
CA ILE A 233 -2.36 16.14 16.77
C ILE A 233 -3.67 16.81 17.19
N THR A 234 -3.62 17.80 18.08
CA THR A 234 -4.78 18.65 18.39
C THR A 234 -4.85 19.84 17.42
N THR A 235 -6.04 20.12 16.91
CA THR A 235 -6.31 21.21 15.96
C THR A 235 -6.25 22.61 16.60
N ASN A 236 -6.37 22.70 17.94
CA ASN A 236 -6.29 23.92 18.74
C ASN A 236 -5.04 24.75 18.43
N ASN A 237 -3.87 24.09 18.46
CA ASN A 237 -2.56 24.72 18.34
C ASN A 237 -1.61 23.98 17.39
N ASP A 238 -2.14 23.01 16.63
CA ASP A 238 -1.42 22.21 15.63
C ASP A 238 -0.20 21.49 16.23
N SER A 239 -0.34 20.85 17.40
CA SER A 239 0.75 20.16 18.09
C SER A 239 0.42 18.70 18.40
N VAL A 240 1.45 17.85 18.44
CA VAL A 240 1.31 16.43 18.77
C VAL A 240 0.86 16.28 20.23
N SER A 241 -0.29 15.67 20.44
CA SER A 241 -0.92 15.46 21.75
C SER A 241 -0.67 14.05 22.33
N GLY A 242 0.09 13.22 21.63
CA GLY A 242 0.54 11.90 22.08
C GLY A 242 0.53 10.85 20.96
N GLN A 243 0.82 9.61 21.33
CA GLN A 243 0.78 8.45 20.44
C GLN A 243 -0.02 7.31 21.10
N ILE A 244 -0.71 6.51 20.29
CA ILE A 244 -1.38 5.28 20.70
C ILE A 244 -0.57 4.10 20.18
N VAL A 245 -0.24 3.17 21.07
CA VAL A 245 0.45 1.91 20.76
C VAL A 245 -0.60 0.86 20.41
N LEU A 246 -0.43 0.18 19.27
CA LEU A 246 -1.36 -0.85 18.79
C LEU A 246 -1.07 -2.21 19.42
N LYS A 247 -2.11 -2.95 19.80
CA LYS A 247 -1.98 -4.25 20.47
C LYS A 247 -1.81 -5.39 19.47
N ASN A 248 -0.69 -6.09 19.53
CA ASN A 248 -0.47 -7.27 18.70
C ASN A 248 -1.53 -8.35 18.96
N MET A 249 -1.99 -8.99 17.88
CA MET A 249 -2.95 -10.08 17.93
C MET A 249 -2.25 -11.36 18.37
N ALA A 250 -2.60 -11.91 19.53
CA ALA A 250 -1.94 -13.11 20.08
C ALA A 250 -2.38 -14.43 19.41
N ASP A 251 -3.54 -14.45 18.76
CA ASP A 251 -4.07 -15.58 17.98
C ASP A 251 -4.74 -15.05 16.69
N THR A 252 -4.11 -15.27 15.54
CA THR A 252 -4.65 -14.87 14.23
C THR A 252 -5.91 -15.65 13.83
N GLY A 253 -6.22 -16.76 14.49
CA GLY A 253 -7.14 -17.79 14.04
C GLY A 253 -6.52 -18.85 13.13
N PHE A 254 -5.22 -18.74 12.81
CA PHE A 254 -4.51 -19.64 11.90
C PHE A 254 -3.31 -20.29 12.57
N LEU A 255 -3.15 -21.60 12.34
CA LEU A 255 -2.10 -22.40 12.94
C LEU A 255 -0.96 -22.64 11.96
N ALA A 256 0.28 -22.56 12.44
CA ALA A 256 1.48 -22.95 11.73
C ALA A 256 1.85 -24.44 11.99
N THR A 257 2.69 -25.00 11.12
CA THR A 257 3.22 -26.38 11.22
C THR A 257 4.47 -26.50 12.09
N GLY A 258 4.93 -25.40 12.67
CA GLY A 258 6.11 -25.31 13.53
C GLY A 258 6.25 -23.93 14.14
N ASP A 259 7.33 -23.75 14.89
CA ASP A 259 7.84 -22.48 15.43
C ASP A 259 9.33 -22.47 15.11
N ALA A 260 9.71 -21.75 14.05
CA ALA A 260 11.08 -21.77 13.55
C ALA A 260 12.06 -21.12 14.55
N ILE A 261 11.67 -20.01 15.19
CA ILE A 261 12.49 -19.30 16.19
C ILE A 261 12.88 -20.20 17.37
N ASN A 262 11.96 -21.05 17.85
CA ASN A 262 12.23 -21.98 18.93
C ASN A 262 12.62 -23.40 18.44
N LYS A 263 12.85 -23.58 17.13
CA LYS A 263 13.31 -24.83 16.47
C LYS A 263 12.35 -26.02 16.71
N LEU A 264 11.04 -25.77 16.67
CA LEU A 264 9.98 -26.76 16.89
C LEU A 264 9.21 -27.08 15.60
N GLU A 265 8.83 -28.34 15.42
CA GLU A 265 7.90 -28.80 14.38
C GLU A 265 6.66 -29.48 15.00
N SER A 266 5.59 -29.59 14.22
CA SER A 266 4.38 -30.31 14.65
C SER A 266 4.63 -31.79 14.82
N LYS A 267 4.22 -32.31 15.98
CA LYS A 267 4.27 -33.75 16.29
C LYS A 267 3.10 -34.51 15.64
N GLU A 268 2.12 -33.81 15.10
CA GLU A 268 0.98 -34.39 14.38
C GLU A 268 1.18 -34.35 12.88
N LYS A 269 0.70 -35.38 12.18
CA LYS A 269 0.77 -35.51 10.72
C LYS A 269 -0.59 -35.85 10.13
N ASN A 270 -0.83 -35.32 8.94
CA ASN A 270 -1.98 -35.67 8.11
C ASN A 270 -1.82 -37.08 7.53
N ARG A 271 -2.89 -37.62 6.91
CA ARG A 271 -2.88 -38.99 6.34
C ARG A 271 -1.87 -39.20 5.19
N ASP A 272 -1.42 -38.13 4.56
CA ASP A 272 -0.39 -38.12 3.52
C ASP A 272 1.04 -38.01 4.08
N GLY A 273 1.19 -37.90 5.40
CA GLY A 273 2.48 -37.70 6.09
C GLY A 273 2.95 -36.24 6.19
N SER A 274 2.22 -35.27 5.65
CA SER A 274 2.52 -33.84 5.83
C SER A 274 2.30 -33.40 7.28
N LEU A 275 3.04 -32.39 7.74
CA LEU A 275 2.88 -31.83 9.08
C LEU A 275 1.49 -31.19 9.22
N LYS A 276 0.72 -31.62 10.23
CA LYS A 276 -0.57 -31.00 10.56
C LYS A 276 -0.30 -29.69 11.33
N PRO A 277 -0.94 -28.56 11.00
CA PRO A 277 -0.78 -27.33 11.76
C PRO A 277 -1.26 -27.44 13.21
N THR A 278 -0.47 -26.93 14.15
CA THR A 278 -0.70 -27.04 15.61
C THR A 278 -0.21 -25.83 16.43
N PHE A 279 0.63 -24.95 15.88
CA PHE A 279 1.18 -23.80 16.60
C PHE A 279 0.31 -22.56 16.36
N VAL A 280 -0.13 -21.89 17.44
CA VAL A 280 -0.82 -20.59 17.32
C VAL A 280 0.14 -19.55 16.76
N THR A 281 -0.29 -18.81 15.75
CA THR A 281 0.46 -17.65 15.23
C THR A 281 -0.10 -16.35 15.84
N GLY A 282 0.79 -15.43 16.16
CA GLY A 282 0.44 -14.04 16.50
C GLY A 282 0.59 -13.13 15.28
N ALA A 283 0.25 -11.85 15.39
CA ALA A 283 0.57 -10.84 14.38
C ALA A 283 0.72 -9.44 14.98
N TYR A 284 1.71 -8.67 14.53
CA TYR A 284 1.74 -7.22 14.72
C TYR A 284 1.16 -6.49 13.49
N PRO A 285 0.46 -5.36 13.67
CA PRO A 285 -0.01 -4.56 12.54
C PRO A 285 1.17 -3.96 11.79
N ASN A 286 1.09 -3.93 10.46
CA ASN A 286 2.09 -3.33 9.58
C ASN A 286 1.40 -2.78 8.31
N GLN A 287 2.06 -1.92 7.55
CA GLN A 287 1.51 -1.30 6.33
C GLN A 287 0.14 -0.62 6.58
N MET A 288 0.03 0.20 7.62
CA MET A 288 -1.22 0.85 8.04
C MET A 288 -1.58 2.01 7.07
N GLN A 289 -2.20 1.67 5.95
CA GLN A 289 -2.47 2.58 4.83
C GLN A 289 -3.41 3.74 5.19
N ALA A 290 -4.46 3.45 5.95
CA ALA A 290 -5.57 4.38 6.17
C ALA A 290 -6.17 4.26 7.57
N ILE A 291 -6.99 5.25 7.91
CA ILE A 291 -7.77 5.33 9.14
C ILE A 291 -9.09 6.06 8.84
N ALA A 292 -10.18 5.68 9.51
CA ALA A 292 -11.45 6.41 9.45
C ALA A 292 -12.13 6.38 10.83
N VAL A 293 -12.91 7.42 11.16
CA VAL A 293 -13.61 7.55 12.44
C VAL A 293 -15.12 7.40 12.25
N LYS A 294 -15.77 6.64 13.14
CA LYS A 294 -17.22 6.41 13.21
C LYS A 294 -17.61 6.19 14.67
N ASN A 295 -18.66 6.85 15.14
CA ASN A 295 -19.27 6.68 16.48
C ASN A 295 -18.29 6.77 17.68
N GLY A 296 -17.23 7.59 17.61
CA GLY A 296 -16.22 7.70 18.67
C GLY A 296 -15.14 6.60 18.64
N PHE A 297 -15.08 5.80 17.57
CA PHE A 297 -14.04 4.81 17.34
C PHE A 297 -13.29 5.09 16.03
N ALA A 298 -12.02 4.71 15.97
CA ALA A 298 -11.18 4.81 14.77
C ALA A 298 -10.75 3.42 14.27
N TYR A 299 -10.83 3.21 12.97
CA TYR A 299 -10.67 1.91 12.32
C TYR A 299 -9.53 1.92 11.30
N LEU A 300 -8.58 1.00 11.46
CA LEU A 300 -7.29 0.99 10.76
C LEU A 300 -7.08 -0.32 9.96
N PRO A 301 -7.49 -0.39 8.68
CA PRO A 301 -7.15 -1.50 7.79
C PRO A 301 -5.63 -1.54 7.53
N ASN A 302 -5.03 -2.72 7.69
CA ASN A 302 -3.59 -2.93 7.57
C ASN A 302 -3.23 -4.40 7.28
N VAL A 303 -1.95 -4.66 6.97
CA VAL A 303 -1.40 -6.01 6.77
C VAL A 303 -0.70 -6.45 8.07
N GLY A 304 -1.33 -7.36 8.81
CA GLY A 304 -0.69 -7.99 9.96
C GLY A 304 0.46 -8.88 9.51
N ALA A 305 1.62 -8.75 10.15
CA ALA A 305 2.78 -9.61 9.90
C ALA A 305 3.00 -10.58 11.06
N SER A 306 3.20 -11.85 10.71
CA SER A 306 3.48 -12.97 11.61
C SER A 306 4.79 -13.60 11.12
N PRO A 307 5.98 -13.09 11.50
CA PRO A 307 7.22 -13.44 10.80
C PRO A 307 7.76 -14.84 11.11
N ASN A 308 7.25 -15.51 12.15
CA ASN A 308 7.75 -16.81 12.57
C ASN A 308 7.47 -17.89 11.51
N GLY A 309 8.46 -18.73 11.24
CA GLY A 309 8.38 -19.78 10.24
C GLY A 309 7.67 -21.04 10.75
N PRO A 310 7.20 -21.93 9.85
CA PRO A 310 7.57 -21.99 8.43
C PRO A 310 6.78 -21.05 7.50
N VAL A 311 7.48 -20.26 6.68
CA VAL A 311 6.87 -19.19 5.86
C VAL A 311 5.90 -19.69 4.79
N ARG A 312 4.61 -19.32 4.93
CA ARG A 312 3.46 -19.47 4.02
C ARG A 312 2.48 -18.31 4.20
N PHE A 313 1.94 -17.72 3.14
CA PHE A 313 1.03 -16.56 3.26
C PHE A 313 -0.29 -16.85 3.98
N ASN A 314 -0.71 -18.13 4.09
CA ASN A 314 -1.91 -18.51 4.85
C ASN A 314 -1.73 -18.48 6.38
N VAL A 315 -0.53 -18.21 6.88
CA VAL A 315 -0.26 -18.01 8.32
C VAL A 315 0.60 -16.77 8.60
N ASN A 316 1.52 -16.41 7.70
CA ASN A 316 2.48 -15.33 7.93
C ASN A 316 1.96 -13.90 7.69
N THR A 317 0.80 -13.75 7.03
CA THR A 317 0.30 -12.45 6.55
C THR A 317 -1.21 -12.35 6.71
N GLN A 318 -1.68 -11.35 7.46
CA GLN A 318 -3.06 -11.28 7.96
C GLN A 318 -3.78 -10.00 7.52
N ALA A 319 -5.09 -10.08 7.34
CA ALA A 319 -5.93 -8.97 6.91
C ALA A 319 -6.55 -8.29 8.13
N LEU A 320 -5.84 -7.34 8.75
CA LEU A 320 -6.24 -6.78 10.04
C LEU A 320 -7.04 -5.47 9.89
N VAL A 321 -7.98 -5.27 10.82
CA VAL A 321 -8.56 -3.95 11.13
C VAL A 321 -8.40 -3.69 12.62
N HIS A 322 -7.50 -2.78 12.98
CA HIS A 322 -7.38 -2.31 14.38
C HIS A 322 -8.49 -1.32 14.71
N ILE A 323 -8.85 -1.28 16.00
CA ILE A 323 -9.97 -0.48 16.52
C ILE A 323 -9.47 0.32 17.73
N LEU A 324 -9.61 1.63 17.69
CA LEU A 324 -9.27 2.55 18.78
C LEU A 324 -10.52 3.24 19.30
N ASP A 325 -10.59 3.47 20.60
CA ASP A 325 -11.56 4.41 21.19
C ASP A 325 -10.96 5.83 21.13
N THR A 326 -11.62 6.77 20.44
CA THR A 326 -11.15 8.16 20.30
C THR A 326 -11.49 9.02 21.51
N ASN A 327 -12.33 8.54 22.43
CA ASN A 327 -12.66 9.19 23.69
C ASN A 327 -11.56 8.88 24.73
N THR A 328 -11.32 7.59 25.03
CA THR A 328 -10.25 7.20 25.98
C THR A 328 -8.85 7.21 25.36
N ASN A 329 -8.74 7.29 24.03
CA ASN A 329 -7.49 7.38 23.28
C ASN A 329 -6.58 6.14 23.43
N VAL A 330 -7.15 4.94 23.38
CA VAL A 330 -6.42 3.67 23.44
C VAL A 330 -6.89 2.69 22.36
N ASP A 331 -6.01 1.75 21.99
CA ASP A 331 -6.40 0.53 21.26
C ASP A 331 -7.36 -0.29 22.12
N THR A 332 -8.51 -0.69 21.58
CA THR A 332 -9.57 -1.39 22.33
C THR A 332 -9.21 -2.85 22.65
N GLY A 333 -8.31 -3.45 21.87
CA GLY A 333 -8.07 -4.91 21.86
C GLY A 333 -9.10 -5.70 21.05
N LEU A 334 -10.01 -5.03 20.34
CA LEU A 334 -11.06 -5.64 19.51
C LEU A 334 -10.65 -5.78 18.04
N THR A 335 -9.34 -5.72 17.74
CA THR A 335 -8.79 -5.92 16.39
C THR A 335 -9.30 -7.21 15.77
N ILE A 336 -9.86 -7.13 14.57
CA ILE A 336 -10.32 -8.31 13.82
C ILE A 336 -9.34 -8.69 12.71
N ASN A 337 -9.29 -9.98 12.40
CA ASN A 337 -8.64 -10.52 11.22
C ASN A 337 -9.72 -10.96 10.22
N LEU A 338 -9.86 -10.24 9.12
CA LEU A 338 -10.88 -10.44 8.09
C LEU A 338 -10.78 -11.83 7.44
N HIS A 339 -9.59 -12.43 7.44
CA HIS A 339 -9.39 -13.82 7.01
C HIS A 339 -10.23 -14.82 7.81
N LYS A 340 -10.52 -14.56 9.10
CA LYS A 340 -11.30 -15.48 9.95
C LYS A 340 -12.73 -15.66 9.42
N ALA A 341 -13.32 -14.63 8.81
CA ALA A 341 -14.66 -14.71 8.22
C ALA A 341 -14.69 -15.64 6.99
N VAL A 342 -13.71 -15.50 6.09
CA VAL A 342 -13.53 -16.38 4.92
C VAL A 342 -13.22 -17.82 5.36
N ALA A 343 -12.43 -17.98 6.41
CA ALA A 343 -12.12 -19.29 6.98
C ALA A 343 -13.34 -19.98 7.60
N SER A 344 -14.26 -19.22 8.21
CA SER A 344 -15.50 -19.73 8.83
C SER A 344 -16.63 -20.07 7.86
N GLN A 345 -16.49 -19.77 6.56
CA GLN A 345 -17.48 -20.18 5.56
C GLN A 345 -17.64 -21.72 5.53
N PRO A 346 -18.84 -22.23 5.15
CA PRO A 346 -19.07 -23.67 5.03
C PRO A 346 -18.06 -24.39 4.12
N GLU A 347 -17.75 -25.64 4.44
CA GLU A 347 -16.90 -26.50 3.63
C GLU A 347 -17.48 -26.67 2.21
N GLY A 348 -16.61 -26.68 1.19
CA GLY A 348 -17.01 -26.72 -0.22
C GLY A 348 -17.40 -25.35 -0.81
N THR A 349 -17.53 -24.28 -0.01
CA THR A 349 -17.62 -22.92 -0.58
C THR A 349 -16.29 -22.49 -1.20
N ARG A 350 -16.33 -21.74 -2.31
CA ARG A 350 -15.14 -21.05 -2.82
C ARG A 350 -14.68 -20.02 -1.79
N LYS A 351 -13.42 -20.11 -1.38
CA LYS A 351 -12.76 -19.10 -0.56
C LYS A 351 -12.07 -18.07 -1.44
N LEU A 352 -12.14 -16.82 -1.00
CA LEU A 352 -11.35 -15.70 -1.48
C LEU A 352 -10.90 -14.94 -0.24
N PHE A 353 -9.63 -15.07 0.13
CA PHE A 353 -9.08 -14.36 1.27
C PHE A 353 -8.90 -12.87 0.95
N LEU A 354 -8.86 -12.05 2.00
CA LEU A 354 -9.07 -10.61 1.92
C LEU A 354 -7.73 -9.86 1.95
N ALA A 355 -6.90 -10.19 0.97
CA ALA A 355 -5.55 -9.71 0.82
C ALA A 355 -5.45 -8.17 0.73
N ILE A 356 -4.47 -7.64 1.46
CA ILE A 356 -4.13 -6.21 1.61
C ILE A 356 -5.36 -5.30 1.87
N PRO A 357 -5.91 -5.26 3.09
CA PRO A 357 -6.89 -4.25 3.49
C PRO A 357 -6.27 -2.84 3.40
N TRP A 358 -6.90 -1.94 2.64
CA TRP A 358 -6.28 -0.66 2.27
C TRP A 358 -7.05 0.58 2.75
N SER A 359 -8.37 0.57 2.65
CA SER A 359 -9.22 1.71 3.01
C SER A 359 -10.53 1.21 3.59
N ILE A 360 -11.14 2.02 4.45
CA ILE A 360 -12.48 1.78 5.01
C ILE A 360 -13.31 3.06 4.90
N ALA A 361 -14.63 2.92 4.73
CA ALA A 361 -15.62 3.99 4.87
C ALA A 361 -16.89 3.45 5.54
N PHE A 362 -17.71 4.35 6.09
CA PHE A 362 -18.93 4.00 6.83
C PHE A 362 -20.15 4.70 6.25
N LYS A 363 -21.32 4.09 6.43
CA LYS A 363 -22.61 4.75 6.29
C LYS A 363 -22.77 5.77 7.44
N THR A 364 -23.39 6.89 7.13
CA THR A 364 -23.58 8.03 8.01
C THR A 364 -24.62 7.73 9.09
N LYS A 365 -25.76 7.17 8.68
CA LYS A 365 -26.99 6.95 9.46
C LYS A 365 -27.15 5.52 9.99
N GLU A 366 -26.32 4.60 9.51
CA GLU A 366 -26.32 3.17 9.86
C GLU A 366 -24.95 2.77 10.41
N ASP A 367 -24.88 1.70 11.20
CA ASP A 367 -23.64 1.19 11.79
C ASP A 367 -22.99 0.11 10.91
N VAL A 368 -22.94 0.43 9.61
CA VAL A 368 -22.42 -0.40 8.53
C VAL A 368 -21.25 0.31 7.86
N GLY A 369 -20.23 -0.44 7.48
CA GLY A 369 -19.07 0.04 6.74
C GLY A 369 -18.63 -0.92 5.64
N TYR A 370 -17.61 -0.50 4.92
CA TYR A 370 -17.11 -1.19 3.74
C TYR A 370 -15.57 -1.11 3.71
N VAL A 371 -14.91 -2.27 3.73
CA VAL A 371 -13.44 -2.41 3.70
C VAL A 371 -12.98 -2.76 2.29
N VAL A 372 -11.99 -2.04 1.78
CA VAL A 372 -11.34 -2.28 0.48
C VAL A 372 -10.22 -3.30 0.64
N SER A 373 -10.30 -4.41 -0.09
CA SER A 373 -9.27 -5.46 -0.16
C SER A 373 -8.49 -5.32 -1.47
N ALA A 374 -7.35 -4.65 -1.41
CA ALA A 374 -6.64 -4.15 -2.58
C ALA A 374 -6.04 -5.25 -3.46
N ALA A 375 -5.61 -6.38 -2.90
CA ALA A 375 -5.07 -7.48 -3.69
C ALA A 375 -6.16 -8.47 -4.15
N SER A 376 -7.31 -8.50 -3.50
CA SER A 376 -8.41 -9.40 -3.87
C SER A 376 -9.41 -8.79 -4.87
N ASN A 377 -9.24 -7.52 -5.25
CA ASN A 377 -10.13 -6.77 -6.15
C ASN A 377 -11.60 -6.71 -5.67
N VAL A 378 -11.82 -6.69 -4.35
CA VAL A 378 -13.15 -6.64 -3.73
C VAL A 378 -13.30 -5.54 -2.68
N VAL A 379 -14.54 -5.15 -2.43
CA VAL A 379 -14.97 -4.43 -1.22
C VAL A 379 -15.86 -5.34 -0.39
N VAL A 380 -15.67 -5.36 0.93
CA VAL A 380 -16.36 -6.25 1.86
C VAL A 380 -17.19 -5.44 2.85
N ARG A 381 -18.45 -5.82 3.05
CA ARG A 381 -19.35 -5.18 4.02
C ARG A 381 -19.04 -5.63 5.44
N VAL A 382 -19.07 -4.68 6.37
CA VAL A 382 -18.86 -4.90 7.81
C VAL A 382 -19.94 -4.20 8.63
N HIS A 383 -20.31 -4.78 9.76
CA HIS A 383 -21.10 -4.11 10.80
C HIS A 383 -20.17 -3.63 11.93
N VAL A 384 -20.52 -2.54 12.61
CA VAL A 384 -19.85 -2.08 13.83
C VAL A 384 -20.84 -1.92 14.99
N ASP A 385 -20.41 -2.22 16.21
CA ASP A 385 -21.16 -1.91 17.43
C ASP A 385 -20.91 -0.43 17.80
N PRO A 386 -21.96 0.43 17.82
CA PRO A 386 -21.81 1.84 18.16
C PRO A 386 -21.40 2.10 19.62
N ALA A 387 -21.53 1.13 20.52
CA ALA A 387 -21.22 1.27 21.95
C ALA A 387 -19.83 0.75 22.33
N THR A 388 -19.30 -0.27 21.64
CA THR A 388 -17.98 -0.87 21.93
C THR A 388 -16.94 -0.69 20.83
N GLY A 389 -17.38 -0.27 19.64
CA GLY A 389 -16.56 -0.21 18.44
C GLY A 389 -16.30 -1.56 17.78
N ALA A 390 -16.71 -2.68 18.38
CA ALA A 390 -16.48 -4.03 17.85
C ALA A 390 -16.96 -4.17 16.40
N MET A 391 -16.17 -4.83 15.54
CA MET A 391 -16.49 -5.01 14.12
C MET A 391 -16.74 -6.47 13.77
N SER A 392 -17.67 -6.73 12.85
CA SER A 392 -17.88 -8.05 12.23
C SER A 392 -17.96 -7.94 10.72
N VAL A 393 -17.43 -8.95 10.01
CA VAL A 393 -17.64 -9.10 8.56
C VAL A 393 -19.01 -9.71 8.31
N ASP A 394 -19.76 -9.15 7.37
CA ASP A 394 -21.09 -9.65 7.04
C ASP A 394 -21.03 -10.88 6.14
N THR A 395 -21.97 -11.81 6.35
CA THR A 395 -22.19 -12.98 5.49
C THR A 395 -23.47 -12.83 4.68
N ASN A 396 -23.43 -13.22 3.41
CA ASN A 396 -24.61 -13.30 2.55
C ASN A 396 -25.57 -14.41 3.06
N PRO A 397 -26.81 -14.09 3.49
CA PRO A 397 -27.76 -15.08 4.01
C PRO A 397 -28.29 -16.05 2.94
N LEU A 398 -27.97 -15.84 1.64
CA LEU A 398 -28.37 -16.73 0.55
C LEU A 398 -27.40 -17.91 0.34
N ASP A 399 -26.11 -17.74 0.66
CA ASP A 399 -25.07 -18.77 0.42
C ASP A 399 -24.04 -18.93 1.56
N ASN A 400 -24.16 -18.14 2.64
CA ASN A 400 -23.26 -18.08 3.80
C ASN A 400 -21.78 -17.82 3.48
N ARG A 401 -21.48 -17.20 2.34
CA ARG A 401 -20.14 -16.64 2.06
C ARG A 401 -20.00 -15.26 2.68
N VAL A 402 -18.77 -14.78 2.83
CA VAL A 402 -18.49 -13.35 3.07
C VAL A 402 -19.18 -12.51 2.00
N LEU A 403 -19.77 -11.39 2.40
CA LEU A 403 -20.41 -10.46 1.45
C LEU A 403 -19.35 -9.59 0.76
N ASP A 404 -18.76 -10.14 -0.30
CA ASP A 404 -17.81 -9.50 -1.19
C ASP A 404 -18.48 -8.87 -2.43
N ILE A 405 -17.97 -7.70 -2.82
CA ILE A 405 -18.40 -6.94 -3.99
C ILE A 405 -17.18 -6.77 -4.89
N ASN A 406 -17.16 -7.46 -6.03
CA ASN A 406 -16.11 -7.30 -7.04
C ASN A 406 -16.08 -5.85 -7.54
N VAL A 407 -14.89 -5.25 -7.56
CA VAL A 407 -14.66 -3.88 -8.07
C VAL A 407 -13.59 -3.92 -9.18
N GLY A 408 -13.05 -2.77 -9.57
CA GLY A 408 -11.95 -2.72 -10.53
C GLY A 408 -10.62 -3.21 -9.94
N ARG A 409 -9.55 -3.02 -10.71
CA ARG A 409 -8.22 -3.59 -10.41
C ARG A 409 -7.45 -2.74 -9.39
N ASN A 410 -6.93 -3.42 -8.37
CA ASN A 410 -6.23 -2.87 -7.21
C ASN A 410 -6.94 -1.66 -6.58
N PRO A 411 -8.10 -1.85 -5.93
CA PRO A 411 -8.83 -0.77 -5.29
C PRO A 411 -8.06 -0.20 -4.09
N ARG A 412 -8.00 1.14 -3.95
CA ARG A 412 -7.18 1.85 -2.95
C ARG A 412 -7.90 2.94 -2.16
N GLY A 413 -9.15 3.24 -2.49
CA GLY A 413 -9.92 4.25 -1.76
C GLY A 413 -11.40 4.00 -1.88
N ILE A 414 -12.14 4.33 -0.83
CA ILE A 414 -13.60 4.33 -0.81
C ILE A 414 -14.12 5.60 -0.11
N VAL A 415 -15.18 6.17 -0.66
CA VAL A 415 -15.99 7.24 -0.07
C VAL A 415 -17.48 6.92 -0.24
N ILE A 416 -18.30 7.40 0.67
CA ILE A 416 -19.75 7.17 0.72
C ILE A 416 -20.43 8.55 0.80
N ASN A 417 -21.56 8.71 0.11
CA ASN A 417 -22.30 9.97 0.14
C ASN A 417 -23.09 10.13 1.45
N ASN A 418 -23.29 11.36 1.92
CA ASN A 418 -23.96 11.65 3.21
C ASN A 418 -25.41 11.14 3.27
N ASN A 419 -26.00 10.82 2.11
CA ASN A 419 -27.31 10.24 2.01
C ASN A 419 -27.36 8.71 2.18
N ASP A 420 -26.22 8.03 2.21
CA ASP A 420 -26.06 6.58 2.35
C ASP A 420 -26.69 5.77 1.20
N THR A 421 -26.61 6.31 -0.01
CA THR A 421 -27.13 5.67 -1.23
C THR A 421 -26.04 5.16 -2.16
N ARG A 422 -24.87 5.80 -2.20
CA ARG A 422 -23.76 5.44 -3.11
C ARG A 422 -22.44 5.32 -2.37
N ALA A 423 -21.70 4.26 -2.70
CA ALA A 423 -20.27 4.17 -2.44
C ALA A 423 -19.49 4.29 -3.75
N TYR A 424 -18.38 5.02 -3.71
CA TYR A 424 -17.46 5.23 -4.83
C TYR A 424 -16.11 4.63 -4.46
N VAL A 425 -15.57 3.75 -5.31
CA VAL A 425 -14.34 2.99 -5.05
C VAL A 425 -13.31 3.27 -6.13
N MET A 426 -12.16 3.85 -5.78
CA MET A 426 -11.06 4.14 -6.72
C MET A 426 -10.23 2.89 -6.96
N ASN A 427 -10.11 2.50 -8.23
CA ASN A 427 -9.39 1.32 -8.72
C ASN A 427 -8.10 1.75 -9.43
N TYR A 428 -6.95 1.56 -8.78
CA TYR A 428 -5.68 2.14 -9.21
C TYR A 428 -5.14 1.58 -10.53
N VAL A 429 -5.39 0.28 -10.79
CA VAL A 429 -4.81 -0.43 -11.95
C VAL A 429 -5.76 -0.44 -13.14
N SER A 430 -7.08 -0.46 -12.94
CA SER A 430 -8.05 -0.27 -14.04
C SER A 430 -8.28 1.20 -14.39
N ARG A 431 -7.73 2.13 -13.58
CA ARG A 431 -7.81 3.59 -13.74
C ARG A 431 -9.24 4.11 -13.78
N ASP A 432 -10.13 3.51 -12.99
CA ASP A 432 -11.55 3.84 -12.94
C ASP A 432 -12.12 3.84 -11.51
N VAL A 433 -13.36 4.30 -11.38
CA VAL A 433 -14.13 4.30 -10.14
C VAL A 433 -15.34 3.40 -10.28
N THR A 434 -15.48 2.40 -9.40
CA THR A 434 -16.71 1.61 -9.30
C THR A 434 -17.73 2.35 -8.45
N VAL A 435 -18.97 2.45 -8.94
CA VAL A 435 -20.11 3.06 -8.24
C VAL A 435 -21.04 1.95 -7.76
N ILE A 436 -21.28 1.88 -6.46
CA ILE A 436 -22.05 0.83 -5.80
C ILE A 436 -23.33 1.41 -5.19
N ASP A 437 -24.46 0.77 -5.45
CA ASP A 437 -25.75 0.99 -4.80
C ASP A 437 -25.75 0.33 -3.41
N ILE A 438 -25.88 1.14 -2.36
CA ILE A 438 -25.87 0.71 -0.96
C ILE A 438 -27.21 0.95 -0.23
N THR A 439 -28.29 1.23 -0.98
CA THR A 439 -29.66 1.32 -0.41
C THR A 439 -30.38 -0.02 -0.33
N ARG A 440 -29.80 -1.09 -0.88
CA ARG A 440 -30.40 -2.42 -1.00
C ARG A 440 -29.38 -3.51 -0.70
N PHE A 441 -29.91 -4.69 -0.40
CA PHE A 441 -29.13 -5.87 -0.03
C PHE A 441 -29.49 -7.05 -0.96
N PRO A 442 -28.51 -7.77 -1.54
CA PRO A 442 -27.09 -7.41 -1.58
C PRO A 442 -26.86 -6.12 -2.39
N GLU A 443 -25.77 -5.44 -2.10
CA GLU A 443 -25.27 -4.27 -2.84
C GLU A 443 -25.09 -4.58 -4.33
N GLN A 444 -25.18 -3.57 -5.20
CA GLN A 444 -25.12 -3.75 -6.66
C GLN A 444 -24.25 -2.69 -7.33
N ILE A 445 -23.41 -3.08 -8.30
CA ILE A 445 -22.67 -2.12 -9.13
C ILE A 445 -23.65 -1.40 -10.06
N MET A 446 -23.60 -0.08 -10.07
CA MET A 446 -24.42 0.76 -10.96
C MET A 446 -23.66 1.24 -12.20
N ALA A 447 -22.38 1.60 -12.01
CA ALA A 447 -21.55 2.19 -13.06
C ALA A 447 -20.07 1.97 -12.76
N THR A 448 -19.24 2.08 -13.80
CA THR A 448 -17.78 2.20 -13.70
C THR A 448 -17.34 3.44 -14.48
N MET A 449 -16.78 4.42 -13.79
CA MET A 449 -16.39 5.72 -14.36
C MET A 449 -14.89 5.75 -14.64
N ARG A 450 -14.47 5.89 -15.90
CA ARG A 450 -13.05 5.92 -16.28
C ARG A 450 -12.39 7.23 -15.82
N SER A 451 -11.39 7.16 -14.94
CA SER A 451 -10.73 8.34 -14.35
C SER A 451 -9.49 8.77 -15.12
N ALA A 452 -8.70 7.86 -15.68
CA ALA A 452 -7.58 8.19 -16.56
C ALA A 452 -7.50 7.24 -17.77
N PRO A 453 -6.90 7.67 -18.90
CA PRO A 453 -6.72 6.78 -20.04
C PRO A 453 -5.86 5.57 -19.67
N LEU A 454 -6.22 4.41 -20.25
CA LEU A 454 -5.34 3.25 -20.26
C LEU A 454 -4.18 3.47 -21.25
N PRO A 455 -3.06 2.73 -21.11
CA PRO A 455 -2.00 2.67 -22.12
C PRO A 455 -2.52 2.33 -23.52
N ALA A 456 -1.75 2.69 -24.55
CA ALA A 456 -2.08 2.34 -25.93
C ALA A 456 -1.87 0.83 -26.18
N ALA A 457 -2.68 0.24 -27.07
CA ALA A 457 -2.59 -1.17 -27.41
C ALA A 457 -1.20 -1.54 -27.95
N GLY A 458 -0.56 -2.56 -27.37
CA GLY A 458 0.78 -3.02 -27.74
C GLY A 458 1.93 -2.12 -27.26
N SER A 459 1.67 -1.12 -26.41
CA SER A 459 2.71 -0.25 -25.85
C SER A 459 3.51 -0.91 -24.72
N PRO A 460 4.77 -0.50 -24.47
CA PRO A 460 5.51 -0.90 -23.27
C PRO A 460 4.74 -0.60 -21.97
N GLU A 461 3.99 0.50 -21.95
CA GLU A 461 3.17 0.91 -20.81
C GLU A 461 1.98 -0.03 -20.57
N GLU A 462 1.45 -0.69 -21.62
CA GLU A 462 0.43 -1.73 -21.49
C GLU A 462 1.02 -3.02 -20.87
N LEU A 463 2.23 -3.41 -21.30
CA LEU A 463 2.96 -4.53 -20.70
C LEU A 463 3.27 -4.27 -19.21
N VAL A 464 3.72 -3.07 -18.87
CA VAL A 464 3.91 -2.60 -17.49
C VAL A 464 2.59 -2.68 -16.70
N LEU A 465 1.45 -2.31 -17.29
CA LEU A 465 0.16 -2.35 -16.59
C LEU A 465 -0.31 -3.78 -16.29
N VAL A 466 -0.08 -4.74 -17.19
CA VAL A 466 -0.34 -6.17 -16.94
C VAL A 466 0.55 -6.68 -15.80
N GLY A 467 1.83 -6.34 -15.82
CA GLY A 467 2.76 -6.69 -14.74
C GLY A 467 2.36 -6.09 -13.39
N LYS A 468 1.90 -4.83 -13.41
CA LYS A 468 1.42 -4.10 -12.24
C LYS A 468 0.18 -4.76 -11.62
N GLU A 469 -0.76 -5.28 -12.42
CA GLU A 469 -1.86 -6.10 -11.87
C GLU A 469 -1.32 -7.39 -11.27
N LEU A 470 -0.61 -8.23 -12.05
CA LEU A 470 -0.09 -9.53 -11.60
C LEU A 470 0.68 -9.43 -10.27
N TYR A 471 1.45 -8.36 -10.09
CA TYR A 471 2.20 -8.07 -8.89
C TYR A 471 1.34 -7.65 -7.67
N ASN A 472 0.32 -6.84 -7.90
CA ASN A 472 -0.53 -6.30 -6.83
C ASN A 472 -1.72 -7.22 -6.50
N THR A 473 -2.07 -8.15 -7.38
CA THR A 473 -3.27 -9.02 -7.29
C THR A 473 -2.98 -10.39 -6.67
N ALA A 474 -3.92 -10.89 -5.87
CA ALA A 474 -3.92 -12.25 -5.36
C ALA A 474 -4.82 -13.17 -6.22
N VAL A 475 -5.72 -12.59 -7.04
CA VAL A 475 -6.73 -13.32 -7.82
C VAL A 475 -6.36 -13.57 -9.29
N GLY A 476 -5.55 -12.70 -9.91
CA GLY A 476 -4.93 -12.96 -11.23
C GLY A 476 -5.77 -12.61 -12.47
N GLU A 477 -6.71 -11.66 -12.38
CA GLU A 477 -7.65 -11.38 -13.47
C GLU A 477 -7.14 -10.45 -14.58
N PHE A 478 -6.11 -10.92 -15.29
CA PHE A 478 -6.01 -10.76 -16.74
C PHE A 478 -5.87 -12.12 -17.46
N THR A 479 -6.24 -13.22 -16.80
CA THR A 479 -6.32 -14.55 -17.39
C THR A 479 -7.66 -15.19 -17.05
N ASP A 480 -8.06 -16.20 -17.81
CA ASP A 480 -9.21 -17.06 -17.48
C ASP A 480 -8.87 -18.07 -16.33
N SER A 481 -7.81 -17.80 -15.55
CA SER A 481 -7.21 -18.73 -14.58
C SER A 481 -6.91 -18.06 -13.23
N ILE A 482 -7.90 -18.10 -12.33
CA ILE A 482 -7.71 -17.88 -10.89
C ILE A 482 -6.82 -18.97 -10.28
N GLY A 483 -6.16 -18.66 -9.16
CA GLY A 483 -5.37 -19.64 -8.40
C GLY A 483 -3.88 -19.72 -8.76
N ASN A 484 -3.42 -18.97 -9.78
CA ASN A 484 -2.03 -19.04 -10.24
C ASN A 484 -1.06 -18.24 -9.38
N MET A 485 -1.42 -17.01 -8.95
CA MET A 485 -0.60 -16.19 -8.04
C MET A 485 -0.71 -16.61 -6.56
N SER A 486 -1.90 -17.04 -6.14
CA SER A 486 -2.17 -17.64 -4.82
C SER A 486 -3.39 -18.56 -4.92
N SER A 487 -3.39 -19.68 -4.20
CA SER A 487 -4.43 -20.73 -4.28
C SER A 487 -5.86 -20.23 -4.03
N GLU A 488 -6.03 -19.41 -2.98
CA GLU A 488 -7.32 -18.90 -2.50
C GLU A 488 -7.31 -17.37 -2.38
N GLY A 489 -6.36 -16.69 -3.05
CA GLY A 489 -6.19 -15.24 -2.96
C GLY A 489 -5.65 -14.75 -1.61
N TRP A 490 -4.74 -15.51 -0.97
CA TRP A 490 -4.24 -15.19 0.38
C TRP A 490 -3.43 -13.89 0.46
N GLN A 491 -2.52 -13.65 -0.49
CA GLN A 491 -1.78 -12.40 -0.67
C GLN A 491 -1.26 -12.27 -2.11
N SER A 492 -0.68 -11.12 -2.45
CA SER A 492 0.07 -10.84 -3.67
C SER A 492 1.55 -10.48 -3.37
N CYS A 493 2.38 -10.28 -4.39
CA CYS A 493 3.78 -9.84 -4.20
C CYS A 493 3.86 -8.52 -3.42
N ALA A 494 2.89 -7.62 -3.64
CA ALA A 494 2.79 -6.34 -2.95
C ALA A 494 2.56 -6.46 -1.43
N ALA A 495 2.20 -7.63 -0.88
CA ALA A 495 2.03 -7.82 0.56
C ALA A 495 3.36 -7.85 1.33
N CYS A 496 4.45 -8.31 0.70
CA CYS A 496 5.81 -8.17 1.23
C CYS A 496 6.57 -6.98 0.60
N HIS A 497 6.18 -6.57 -0.61
CA HIS A 497 6.83 -5.48 -1.33
C HIS A 497 5.84 -4.34 -1.65
N PRO A 498 5.33 -3.62 -0.65
CA PRO A 498 4.39 -2.52 -0.86
C PRO A 498 5.02 -1.47 -1.79
N PHE A 499 4.30 -1.11 -2.86
CA PHE A 499 4.77 -0.20 -3.92
C PHE A 499 6.06 -0.64 -4.65
N GLY A 500 6.52 -1.88 -4.49
CA GLY A 500 7.83 -2.34 -4.98
C GLY A 500 8.99 -2.19 -4.00
N LEU A 501 8.71 -1.78 -2.75
CA LEU A 501 9.71 -1.49 -1.73
C LEU A 501 9.89 -2.69 -0.77
N SER A 502 10.25 -2.43 0.49
CA SER A 502 10.30 -3.43 1.57
C SER A 502 9.03 -3.33 2.44
N ASP A 503 8.61 -4.41 3.07
CA ASP A 503 7.61 -4.41 4.15
C ASP A 503 8.23 -4.08 5.53
N ASN A 504 9.55 -3.93 5.62
CA ASN A 504 10.33 -3.81 6.87
C ASN A 504 10.25 -5.02 7.81
N VAL A 505 9.85 -6.20 7.32
CA VAL A 505 9.78 -7.46 8.08
C VAL A 505 11.03 -8.33 7.83
N VAL A 506 11.41 -9.13 8.83
CA VAL A 506 12.43 -10.18 8.72
C VAL A 506 11.73 -11.54 8.75
N TRP A 507 11.53 -12.14 7.59
CA TRP A 507 10.82 -13.41 7.45
C TRP A 507 11.76 -14.60 7.63
N ILE A 508 11.33 -15.65 8.33
CA ILE A 508 12.15 -16.85 8.56
C ILE A 508 11.99 -17.84 7.40
N PHE A 509 12.73 -17.64 6.31
CA PHE A 509 12.66 -18.48 5.10
C PHE A 509 13.45 -19.81 5.22
N ALA A 510 13.34 -20.64 4.19
CA ALA A 510 14.16 -21.85 3.99
C ALA A 510 15.67 -21.57 3.78
N ALA A 511 16.10 -20.31 3.72
CA ALA A 511 17.51 -19.89 3.69
C ALA A 511 18.04 -19.41 5.05
N GLY A 512 17.16 -18.96 5.94
CA GLY A 512 17.47 -18.27 7.20
C GLY A 512 16.53 -17.08 7.43
N PRO A 513 16.75 -16.26 8.46
CA PRO A 513 16.07 -14.97 8.60
C PRO A 513 16.46 -14.07 7.41
N ARG A 514 15.49 -13.53 6.67
CA ARG A 514 15.76 -12.56 5.60
C ARG A 514 14.79 -11.40 5.67
N ARG A 515 15.36 -10.22 5.86
CA ARG A 515 14.69 -8.94 5.65
C ARG A 515 14.30 -8.76 4.18
N THR A 516 13.09 -8.28 3.93
CA THR A 516 12.64 -8.01 2.55
C THR A 516 13.45 -6.88 1.90
N ILE A 517 13.95 -7.12 0.68
CA ILE A 517 14.73 -6.15 -0.11
C ILE A 517 13.78 -5.31 -0.98
N SER A 518 14.09 -4.04 -1.22
CA SER A 518 13.32 -3.17 -2.11
C SER A 518 13.74 -3.35 -3.59
N GLN A 519 12.75 -3.53 -4.47
CA GLN A 519 12.97 -3.97 -5.86
C GLN A 519 13.31 -2.84 -6.83
N HIS A 520 13.19 -1.57 -6.42
CA HIS A 520 13.82 -0.45 -7.12
C HIS A 520 15.34 -0.59 -7.24
N THR A 521 15.95 -1.50 -6.47
CA THR A 521 17.37 -1.81 -6.50
C THR A 521 17.76 -2.92 -7.49
N ASP A 522 16.78 -3.64 -8.07
CA ASP A 522 17.01 -4.89 -8.81
C ASP A 522 17.71 -4.67 -10.17
N PHE A 523 17.41 -3.58 -10.89
CA PHE A 523 17.92 -3.31 -12.25
C PHE A 523 18.54 -1.92 -12.42
N ALA A 524 19.75 -1.82 -12.98
CA ALA A 524 20.37 -0.58 -13.46
C ALA A 524 20.84 -0.72 -14.91
N GLY A 525 20.40 0.16 -15.80
CA GLY A 525 20.80 0.15 -17.21
C GLY A 525 20.45 -1.14 -17.97
N GLY A 526 19.49 -1.93 -17.46
CA GLY A 526 19.16 -3.27 -17.96
C GLY A 526 19.92 -4.41 -17.29
N VAL A 527 21.06 -4.14 -16.64
CA VAL A 527 21.84 -5.10 -15.85
C VAL A 527 21.15 -5.34 -14.50
N MET A 528 21.23 -6.56 -13.98
CA MET A 528 20.56 -6.96 -12.74
C MET A 528 21.59 -7.15 -11.60
N ARG A 529 21.14 -7.12 -10.35
CA ARG A 529 21.89 -7.63 -9.18
C ARG A 529 21.42 -9.03 -8.80
N ALA A 530 22.15 -9.74 -7.93
CA ALA A 530 21.59 -10.93 -7.27
C ALA A 530 20.44 -10.51 -6.34
N LEU A 531 19.31 -11.22 -6.44
CA LEU A 531 17.99 -10.71 -6.01
C LEU A 531 17.65 -10.99 -4.54
N ASN A 532 18.44 -11.79 -3.83
CA ASN A 532 18.31 -11.98 -2.39
C ASN A 532 19.67 -12.03 -1.69
N TRP A 533 19.68 -11.78 -0.37
CA TRP A 533 20.88 -11.79 0.47
C TRP A 533 21.71 -13.08 0.35
N SER A 534 21.07 -14.21 0.05
CA SER A 534 21.72 -15.53 0.02
C SER A 534 22.43 -15.80 -1.31
N GLY A 535 22.22 -15.00 -2.35
CA GLY A 535 22.78 -15.24 -3.68
C GLY A 535 22.30 -16.56 -4.29
N ILE A 536 21.03 -16.93 -4.08
CA ILE A 536 20.43 -18.18 -4.61
C ILE A 536 19.38 -17.93 -5.71
N PHE A 537 19.10 -16.66 -6.02
CA PHE A 537 18.25 -16.22 -7.14
C PHE A 537 19.08 -15.34 -8.08
N ASP A 538 19.18 -15.73 -9.35
CA ASP A 538 19.85 -15.04 -10.45
C ASP A 538 18.88 -14.60 -11.56
N GLU A 539 17.60 -14.94 -11.45
CA GLU A 539 16.52 -14.52 -12.35
C GLU A 539 15.29 -14.05 -11.55
N GLN A 540 14.56 -13.05 -12.06
CA GLN A 540 13.28 -12.66 -11.43
C GLN A 540 12.27 -13.82 -11.48
N GLN A 541 12.38 -14.68 -12.48
CA GLN A 541 11.61 -15.90 -12.66
C GLN A 541 11.82 -16.92 -11.51
N ASP A 542 12.89 -16.84 -10.72
CA ASP A 542 13.12 -17.76 -9.58
C ASP A 542 12.08 -17.60 -8.47
N PHE A 543 11.48 -16.40 -8.37
CA PHE A 543 10.37 -16.12 -7.46
C PHE A 543 9.07 -16.88 -7.85
N GLU A 544 9.06 -17.64 -8.96
CA GLU A 544 8.09 -18.72 -9.20
C GLU A 544 8.04 -19.71 -8.01
N LEU A 545 9.17 -19.96 -7.34
CA LEU A 545 9.21 -20.73 -6.10
C LEU A 545 8.44 -20.04 -4.96
N ASN A 546 8.44 -18.71 -4.87
CA ASN A 546 7.67 -17.99 -3.87
C ASN A 546 6.18 -18.04 -4.18
N ILE A 547 5.79 -17.89 -5.46
CA ILE A 547 4.38 -18.05 -5.90
C ILE A 547 3.85 -19.43 -5.47
N ARG A 548 4.57 -20.51 -5.80
CA ARG A 548 4.13 -21.89 -5.51
C ARG A 548 4.32 -22.30 -4.06
N GLY A 549 5.46 -21.95 -3.48
CA GLY A 549 5.96 -22.44 -2.20
C GLY A 549 5.56 -21.58 -0.99
N VAL A 550 5.22 -20.30 -1.19
CA VAL A 550 4.78 -19.39 -0.11
C VAL A 550 3.33 -18.95 -0.31
N SER A 551 2.96 -18.51 -1.52
CA SER A 551 1.59 -18.06 -1.84
C SER A 551 0.60 -19.20 -2.12
N GLY A 552 1.10 -20.42 -2.32
CA GLY A 552 0.32 -21.61 -2.67
C GLY A 552 -0.25 -21.61 -4.10
N GLY A 553 0.18 -20.66 -4.95
CA GLY A 553 -0.33 -20.52 -6.31
C GLY A 553 0.18 -21.60 -7.27
N LYS A 554 -0.54 -21.84 -8.37
CA LYS A 554 -0.12 -22.78 -9.43
C LYS A 554 1.06 -22.29 -10.28
N GLY A 555 1.52 -21.06 -10.09
CA GLY A 555 2.67 -20.48 -10.78
C GLY A 555 2.36 -19.93 -12.18
N LEU A 556 3.40 -19.38 -12.80
CA LEU A 556 3.38 -18.75 -14.13
C LEU A 556 4.34 -19.41 -15.13
N LEU A 557 5.12 -20.41 -14.72
CA LEU A 557 6.06 -21.13 -15.58
C LEU A 557 5.62 -22.57 -15.88
N PHE A 558 6.06 -23.06 -17.04
CA PHE A 558 5.95 -24.44 -17.50
C PHE A 558 7.36 -25.04 -17.70
N ASN A 559 7.44 -26.33 -17.99
CA ASN A 559 8.64 -26.93 -18.55
C ASN A 559 8.88 -26.47 -20.00
N VAL A 560 10.09 -26.69 -20.50
CA VAL A 560 10.51 -26.30 -21.87
C VAL A 560 9.66 -27.00 -22.95
N ASP A 561 9.24 -28.24 -22.70
CA ASP A 561 8.30 -28.97 -23.56
C ASP A 561 6.89 -28.37 -23.56
N GLY A 562 6.49 -27.70 -22.46
CA GLY A 562 5.16 -27.14 -22.22
C GLY A 562 4.30 -27.95 -21.24
N SER A 563 4.86 -29.00 -20.62
CA SER A 563 4.22 -29.68 -19.49
C SER A 563 4.20 -28.76 -18.25
N ALA A 564 3.25 -28.98 -17.34
CA ALA A 564 3.21 -28.24 -16.08
C ALA A 564 4.44 -28.56 -15.21
N LEU A 565 4.96 -27.56 -14.51
CA LEU A 565 5.89 -27.78 -13.40
C LEU A 565 5.18 -28.55 -12.27
N GLU A 566 5.94 -29.35 -11.51
CA GLU A 566 5.40 -30.02 -10.32
C GLU A 566 4.88 -29.01 -9.28
N GLU A 567 3.94 -29.45 -8.45
CA GLU A 567 3.38 -28.65 -7.35
C GLU A 567 4.15 -28.87 -6.04
N THR A 568 4.04 -27.91 -5.13
CA THR A 568 4.66 -27.94 -3.80
C THR A 568 4.25 -29.22 -3.05
N PRO A 569 5.18 -30.02 -2.48
CA PRO A 569 6.57 -29.71 -2.15
C PRO A 569 7.63 -30.27 -3.12
N LYS A 570 7.27 -30.76 -4.31
CA LYS A 570 8.19 -31.46 -5.22
C LYS A 570 8.89 -30.55 -6.25
N ILE A 571 8.83 -29.25 -6.05
CA ILE A 571 9.42 -28.26 -6.95
C ILE A 571 10.94 -28.32 -6.83
N GLY A 572 11.56 -29.09 -7.73
CA GLY A 572 13.00 -29.15 -7.94
C GLY A 572 13.43 -28.36 -9.18
N GLY A 573 14.64 -27.83 -9.17
CA GLY A 573 15.23 -27.16 -10.35
C GLY A 573 14.54 -25.84 -10.73
N LEU A 574 14.06 -25.10 -9.74
CA LEU A 574 13.80 -23.65 -9.87
C LEU A 574 14.88 -22.79 -9.20
N LEU A 575 15.78 -23.37 -8.40
CA LEU A 575 16.85 -22.63 -7.73
C LEU A 575 18.24 -23.06 -8.19
N ILE A 576 19.19 -22.13 -8.07
CA ILE A 576 20.61 -22.33 -8.32
C ILE A 576 21.13 -23.56 -7.55
N GLY A 577 21.63 -24.56 -8.27
CA GLY A 577 22.20 -25.79 -7.71
C GLY A 577 21.20 -26.81 -7.15
N ASP A 578 19.89 -26.60 -7.31
CA ASP A 578 18.84 -27.52 -6.84
C ASP A 578 18.55 -28.64 -7.88
N PRO A 579 18.49 -29.93 -7.48
CA PRO A 579 18.35 -31.05 -8.41
C PRO A 579 16.88 -31.34 -8.84
N PRO A 580 16.64 -31.90 -10.05
CA PRO A 580 17.62 -32.20 -11.09
C PRO A 580 18.22 -30.91 -11.66
N VAL A 581 19.55 -30.88 -11.79
CA VAL A 581 20.34 -29.65 -11.96
C VAL A 581 19.81 -28.81 -13.12
N LEU A 582 19.69 -27.49 -12.88
CA LEU A 582 19.38 -26.47 -13.89
C LEU A 582 20.31 -26.58 -15.12
N ALA A 583 19.86 -27.35 -16.12
CA ALA A 583 20.41 -27.32 -17.47
C ALA A 583 19.82 -26.16 -18.31
N PHE A 584 18.76 -25.52 -17.81
CA PHE A 584 17.98 -24.49 -18.49
C PHE A 584 17.56 -23.40 -17.49
N PRO A 585 17.81 -22.11 -17.78
CA PRO A 585 17.33 -20.99 -16.96
C PRO A 585 15.79 -20.90 -16.94
N ASN A 586 15.26 -20.35 -15.86
CA ASN A 586 13.84 -20.05 -15.70
C ASN A 586 13.36 -18.96 -16.68
N SER A 587 14.21 -18.03 -17.15
CA SER A 587 13.86 -17.12 -18.26
C SER A 587 13.68 -17.81 -19.62
N GLN A 588 14.19 -19.03 -19.80
CA GLN A 588 14.03 -19.82 -21.02
C GLN A 588 12.84 -20.79 -20.94
N ARG A 589 12.16 -20.88 -19.80
CA ARG A 589 10.92 -21.66 -19.64
C ARG A 589 9.75 -20.99 -20.36
N LYS A 590 8.82 -21.80 -20.85
CA LYS A 590 7.53 -21.30 -21.37
C LYS A 590 6.76 -20.64 -20.23
N GLN A 591 6.17 -19.48 -20.49
CA GLN A 591 5.41 -18.71 -19.50
C GLN A 591 3.90 -18.83 -19.77
N LEU A 592 3.09 -18.69 -18.72
CA LEU A 592 1.68 -18.35 -18.84
C LEU A 592 1.56 -17.02 -19.58
N GLN A 593 0.54 -16.90 -20.44
CA GLN A 593 0.23 -15.66 -21.11
C GLN A 593 -0.95 -14.96 -20.43
N SER A 594 -0.76 -13.71 -20.05
CA SER A 594 -1.80 -12.80 -19.57
C SER A 594 -2.35 -11.96 -20.71
N ARG A 595 -3.66 -11.68 -20.64
CA ARG A 595 -4.34 -10.80 -21.57
C ARG A 595 -3.95 -9.35 -21.30
N THR A 596 -3.88 -8.53 -22.35
CA THR A 596 -3.77 -7.07 -22.20
C THR A 596 -5.15 -6.43 -22.09
N PRO A 597 -5.28 -5.20 -21.56
CA PRO A 597 -6.52 -4.42 -21.63
C PRO A 597 -7.06 -4.23 -23.06
N SER A 598 -6.19 -4.21 -24.08
CA SER A 598 -6.57 -4.22 -25.51
C SER A 598 -6.96 -5.61 -26.07
N GLY A 599 -6.89 -6.67 -25.27
CA GLY A 599 -7.34 -8.03 -25.61
C GLY A 599 -6.26 -8.96 -26.19
N GLY A 600 -5.06 -8.45 -26.48
CA GLY A 600 -3.88 -9.23 -26.89
C GLY A 600 -3.33 -10.11 -25.78
N LEU A 601 -2.21 -10.80 -26.02
CA LEU A 601 -1.55 -11.70 -25.07
C LEU A 601 -0.07 -11.32 -24.88
N VAL A 602 0.39 -11.34 -23.62
CA VAL A 602 1.78 -11.09 -23.22
C VAL A 602 2.23 -12.14 -22.21
N ASN A 603 3.52 -12.46 -22.18
CA ASN A 603 4.10 -13.39 -21.21
C ASN A 603 4.08 -12.80 -19.79
N SER A 604 3.65 -13.56 -18.78
CA SER A 604 3.35 -13.04 -17.45
C SER A 604 4.58 -12.60 -16.64
N TRP A 605 5.70 -13.34 -16.68
CA TRP A 605 6.93 -12.90 -16.00
C TRP A 605 7.59 -11.74 -16.75
N ASP A 606 7.55 -11.71 -18.09
CA ASP A 606 8.05 -10.56 -18.87
C ASP A 606 7.30 -9.27 -18.51
N ALA A 607 5.99 -9.37 -18.27
CA ALA A 607 5.16 -8.27 -17.77
C ALA A 607 5.54 -7.83 -16.36
N ILE A 608 5.67 -8.77 -15.40
CA ILE A 608 6.11 -8.48 -14.02
C ILE A 608 7.49 -7.79 -14.01
N ILE A 609 8.42 -8.27 -14.83
CA ILE A 609 9.77 -7.71 -14.96
C ILE A 609 9.74 -6.30 -15.57
N ALA A 610 8.85 -6.05 -16.54
CA ALA A 610 8.62 -4.71 -17.07
C ALA A 610 8.12 -3.76 -15.99
N TYR A 611 7.17 -4.19 -15.15
CA TYR A 611 6.70 -3.40 -14.00
C TYR A 611 7.81 -3.16 -12.96
N ILE A 612 8.59 -4.17 -12.57
CA ILE A 612 9.68 -4.03 -11.59
C ILE A 612 10.71 -2.98 -12.05
N LYS A 613 11.00 -2.92 -13.35
CA LYS A 613 11.90 -1.91 -13.94
C LYS A 613 11.36 -0.47 -13.90
N THR A 614 10.08 -0.25 -13.55
CA THR A 614 9.49 1.08 -13.35
C THR A 614 9.40 1.52 -11.88
N ILE A 615 9.75 0.67 -10.92
CA ILE A 615 9.70 1.03 -9.49
C ILE A 615 10.75 2.12 -9.21
N ARG A 616 10.28 3.31 -8.84
CA ARG A 616 11.16 4.43 -8.47
C ARG A 616 11.84 4.22 -7.12
N ALA A 617 13.00 4.85 -6.95
CA ALA A 617 13.62 4.99 -5.64
C ALA A 617 12.78 5.96 -4.75
N PRO A 618 12.63 5.68 -3.45
CA PRO A 618 12.13 6.67 -2.49
C PRO A 618 13.04 7.91 -2.42
N ILE A 619 12.44 9.09 -2.35
CA ILE A 619 13.15 10.38 -2.39
C ILE A 619 13.72 10.71 -1.00
N SER A 620 14.95 11.22 -0.93
CA SER A 620 15.56 11.57 0.37
C SER A 620 14.90 12.81 1.01
N PRO A 621 14.69 12.82 2.34
CA PRO A 621 14.40 14.06 3.07
C PRO A 621 15.61 15.01 3.17
N LEU A 622 16.82 14.57 2.78
CA LEU A 622 18.03 15.39 2.75
C LEU A 622 18.41 15.74 1.31
N GLY A 623 18.52 17.04 1.01
CA GLY A 623 18.95 17.51 -0.32
C GLY A 623 20.38 17.08 -0.65
N THR A 624 20.59 16.53 -1.83
CA THR A 624 21.76 15.69 -2.20
C THR A 624 23.09 16.42 -2.44
N SER A 625 23.24 17.69 -2.04
CA SER A 625 24.47 18.45 -2.35
C SER A 625 24.89 19.61 -1.41
N ILE A 626 23.97 20.39 -0.86
CA ILE A 626 24.31 21.71 -0.27
C ILE A 626 24.90 21.61 1.15
N ASP A 627 24.56 20.56 1.90
CA ASP A 627 24.99 20.40 3.30
C ASP A 627 26.46 19.94 3.41
N PRO A 628 27.35 20.69 4.11
CA PRO A 628 28.77 20.32 4.22
C PRO A 628 29.00 18.95 4.87
N GLU A 629 28.18 18.56 5.86
CA GLU A 629 28.33 17.29 6.55
C GLU A 629 28.00 16.09 5.66
N ILE A 630 27.15 16.28 4.64
CA ILE A 630 26.86 15.26 3.62
C ILE A 630 28.07 15.10 2.69
N GLN A 631 28.77 16.18 2.35
CA GLN A 631 30.00 16.12 1.55
C GLN A 631 31.17 15.51 2.34
N GLU A 632 31.33 15.88 3.61
CA GLU A 632 32.29 15.24 4.52
C GLU A 632 31.96 13.76 4.72
N GLY A 633 30.68 13.40 4.95
CA GLY A 633 30.21 12.01 5.04
C GLY A 633 30.51 11.19 3.77
N ARG A 634 30.41 11.81 2.58
CA ARG A 634 30.78 11.19 1.30
C ARG A 634 32.28 10.98 1.17
N GLN A 635 33.11 11.90 1.67
CA GLN A 635 34.56 11.72 1.74
C GLN A 635 34.94 10.62 2.73
N ILE A 636 34.31 10.59 3.91
CA ILE A 636 34.49 9.56 4.94
C ILE A 636 34.12 8.16 4.41
N PHE A 637 33.04 8.04 3.63
CA PHE A 637 32.64 6.80 2.94
C PHE A 637 33.74 6.29 1.99
N THR A 638 34.31 7.17 1.16
CA THR A 638 35.40 6.81 0.25
C THR A 638 36.71 6.50 0.99
N SER A 639 37.04 7.26 2.04
CA SER A 639 38.26 7.05 2.85
C SER A 639 38.23 5.76 3.67
N ASN A 640 37.05 5.28 4.07
CA ASN A 640 36.86 3.97 4.69
C ASN A 640 36.54 2.85 3.67
N ASN A 641 36.72 3.14 2.38
CA ASN A 641 36.66 2.18 1.27
C ASN A 641 35.31 1.44 1.14
N CYS A 642 34.21 2.06 1.60
CA CYS A 642 32.88 1.46 1.63
C CYS A 642 32.35 1.12 0.21
N GLN A 643 32.84 1.81 -0.82
CA GLN A 643 32.51 1.58 -2.22
C GLN A 643 32.88 0.18 -2.74
N MET A 644 33.82 -0.54 -2.11
CA MET A 644 34.17 -1.91 -2.53
C MET A 644 33.00 -2.89 -2.35
N CYS A 645 32.09 -2.62 -1.40
CA CYS A 645 30.86 -3.37 -1.19
C CYS A 645 29.63 -2.62 -1.73
N HIS A 646 29.64 -1.29 -1.64
CA HIS A 646 28.46 -0.44 -1.88
C HIS A 646 28.67 0.66 -2.93
N GLY A 647 29.54 0.43 -3.91
CA GLY A 647 29.78 1.34 -5.01
C GLY A 647 28.89 1.10 -6.24
N GLY A 648 29.21 1.81 -7.33
CA GLY A 648 28.60 1.62 -8.64
C GLY A 648 27.11 2.03 -8.75
N PRO A 649 26.46 1.81 -9.92
CA PRO A 649 25.14 2.38 -10.24
C PRO A 649 23.97 1.96 -9.35
N LYS A 650 24.15 0.97 -8.46
CA LYS A 650 23.15 0.55 -7.46
C LYS A 650 23.64 0.66 -6.02
N TRP A 651 24.78 1.29 -5.75
CA TRP A 651 25.36 1.32 -4.39
C TRP A 651 25.50 -0.09 -3.78
N SER A 652 25.93 -1.03 -4.62
CA SER A 652 26.17 -2.46 -4.35
C SER A 652 27.10 -2.97 -5.43
N ASN A 653 28.09 -3.77 -5.03
CA ASN A 653 29.00 -4.47 -5.96
C ASN A 653 28.35 -5.69 -6.65
N SER A 654 27.12 -6.07 -6.27
CA SER A 654 26.43 -7.22 -6.86
C SER A 654 25.93 -6.91 -8.26
N VAL A 655 26.46 -7.66 -9.23
CA VAL A 655 26.17 -7.49 -10.66
C VAL A 655 26.05 -8.87 -11.32
N LEU A 656 24.94 -9.08 -12.03
CA LEU A 656 24.65 -10.24 -12.87
C LEU A 656 24.35 -9.77 -14.30
N ALA A 657 25.11 -10.28 -15.26
CA ALA A 657 24.90 -10.03 -16.69
C ALA A 657 23.77 -10.89 -17.31
N GLY A 658 23.25 -11.85 -16.54
CA GLY A 658 22.30 -12.88 -16.94
C GLY A 658 22.39 -14.08 -16.00
N PRO A 659 21.75 -15.22 -16.34
CA PRO A 659 21.77 -16.42 -15.53
C PRO A 659 23.17 -17.05 -15.37
N VAL A 660 23.40 -17.76 -14.28
CA VAL A 660 24.69 -18.35 -13.88
C VAL A 660 24.75 -19.83 -14.25
N PHE A 661 25.32 -20.11 -15.43
CA PHE A 661 25.46 -21.47 -15.96
C PHE A 661 26.69 -22.22 -15.43
N ASP A 662 27.67 -21.53 -14.86
CA ASP A 662 28.92 -22.16 -14.40
C ASP A 662 28.74 -22.83 -13.03
N ALA A 663 28.73 -24.16 -13.04
CA ALA A 663 28.68 -24.96 -11.82
C ALA A 663 29.87 -24.73 -10.87
N ALA A 664 31.02 -24.23 -11.35
CA ALA A 664 32.15 -23.87 -10.49
C ALA A 664 31.92 -22.54 -9.72
N ALA A 665 31.04 -21.68 -10.21
CA ALA A 665 30.61 -20.45 -9.51
C ALA A 665 29.53 -20.72 -8.43
N ILE A 666 29.04 -21.96 -8.31
CA ILE A 666 27.94 -22.37 -7.44
C ILE A 666 28.45 -23.31 -6.35
N LYS A 667 28.21 -22.95 -5.08
CA LYS A 667 28.57 -23.76 -3.91
C LYS A 667 27.39 -23.80 -2.94
N ALA A 668 26.98 -25.00 -2.52
CA ALA A 668 25.84 -25.19 -1.60
C ALA A 668 24.52 -24.48 -2.02
N GLY A 669 24.34 -24.25 -3.33
CA GLY A 669 23.20 -23.52 -3.90
C GLY A 669 23.34 -21.99 -3.92
N GLN A 670 24.52 -21.44 -3.62
CA GLN A 670 24.81 -20.01 -3.62
C GLN A 670 25.83 -19.63 -4.71
N ILE A 671 25.65 -18.48 -5.36
CA ILE A 671 26.63 -17.86 -6.27
C ILE A 671 27.75 -17.23 -5.43
N ILE A 672 28.87 -17.92 -5.26
CA ILE A 672 29.91 -17.48 -4.31
C ILE A 672 30.52 -16.11 -4.67
N ALA A 673 30.60 -15.80 -5.97
CA ALA A 673 31.15 -14.53 -6.47
C ALA A 673 30.28 -13.30 -6.15
N GLN A 674 29.04 -13.49 -5.68
CA GLN A 674 28.13 -12.41 -5.27
C GLN A 674 28.12 -12.20 -3.74
N LEU A 675 28.77 -13.06 -2.97
CA LEU A 675 28.77 -13.00 -1.50
C LEU A 675 29.95 -12.18 -0.98
N THR A 676 29.71 -11.39 0.05
CA THR A 676 30.77 -10.76 0.86
C THR A 676 30.54 -11.12 2.33
N ASN A 677 31.58 -11.66 2.99
CA ASN A 677 31.53 -11.90 4.43
C ASN A 677 32.13 -10.68 5.17
N VAL A 678 31.28 -9.97 5.90
CA VAL A 678 31.62 -8.79 6.72
C VAL A 678 31.27 -9.01 8.20
N SER A 679 31.29 -10.28 8.63
CA SER A 679 31.01 -10.73 10.01
C SER A 679 29.65 -10.33 10.60
N THR A 680 28.64 -10.08 9.76
CA THR A 680 27.25 -9.80 10.17
C THR A 680 26.42 -11.07 10.39
N PHE A 681 27.02 -12.26 10.32
CA PHE A 681 26.38 -13.56 10.49
C PHE A 681 27.01 -14.32 11.67
N ASN A 682 26.17 -14.79 12.59
CA ASN A 682 26.57 -15.68 13.67
C ASN A 682 25.61 -16.89 13.74
N PRO A 683 26.02 -18.12 13.39
CA PRO A 683 25.13 -19.29 13.36
C PRO A 683 24.60 -19.71 14.75
N ASP A 684 25.19 -19.19 15.83
CA ASP A 684 24.76 -19.43 17.21
C ASP A 684 23.68 -18.45 17.70
N ASP A 685 23.37 -17.38 16.97
CA ASP A 685 22.30 -16.44 17.31
C ASP A 685 20.92 -17.13 17.23
N LYS A 686 20.03 -16.88 18.20
CA LYS A 686 18.67 -17.47 18.22
C LYS A 686 17.88 -17.20 16.92
N ASN A 687 18.06 -16.03 16.30
CA ASN A 687 17.36 -15.65 15.07
C ASN A 687 17.93 -16.34 13.81
N GLU A 688 19.16 -16.87 13.85
CA GLU A 688 19.79 -17.55 12.71
C GLU A 688 19.28 -18.99 12.57
N VAL A 689 18.06 -19.10 12.08
CA VAL A 689 17.34 -20.36 11.90
C VAL A 689 16.55 -20.37 10.60
N ARG A 690 16.32 -21.56 10.04
CA ARG A 690 15.49 -21.75 8.85
C ARG A 690 14.11 -22.31 9.20
N ALA A 691 13.12 -21.98 8.39
CA ALA A 691 11.78 -22.62 8.38
C ALA A 691 11.78 -24.16 8.27
N ASN A 692 12.90 -24.78 7.89
CA ASN A 692 13.03 -26.23 7.68
C ASN A 692 14.06 -26.89 8.63
N GLY A 693 14.47 -26.21 9.71
CA GLY A 693 15.38 -26.73 10.73
C GLY A 693 16.83 -26.98 10.30
N LYS A 694 17.18 -26.81 9.01
CA LYS A 694 18.57 -26.97 8.53
C LYS A 694 19.46 -25.79 9.00
N PRO A 695 20.79 -25.95 9.11
CA PRO A 695 21.70 -24.86 9.49
C PRO A 695 21.62 -23.67 8.51
N PRO A 696 21.51 -22.41 8.97
CA PRO A 696 21.27 -21.23 8.14
C PRO A 696 22.33 -20.99 7.04
N LEU A 697 21.95 -20.34 5.94
CA LEU A 697 22.92 -19.78 4.96
C LEU A 697 23.45 -18.44 5.48
N GLY A 698 24.75 -18.18 5.27
CA GLY A 698 25.40 -16.93 5.67
C GLY A 698 26.90 -17.06 5.98
N ALA A 699 27.42 -18.28 6.16
CA ALA A 699 28.82 -18.53 6.50
C ALA A 699 29.83 -18.06 5.42
N ASP A 700 29.48 -18.23 4.14
CA ASP A 700 30.25 -17.70 3.00
C ASP A 700 29.94 -16.19 2.75
N GLY A 701 29.11 -15.55 3.58
CA GLY A 701 28.70 -14.15 3.48
C GLY A 701 27.30 -13.95 2.87
N PHE A 702 26.99 -12.70 2.53
CA PHE A 702 25.74 -12.28 1.89
C PHE A 702 25.99 -11.38 0.68
N VAL A 703 25.02 -11.31 -0.23
CA VAL A 703 24.97 -10.31 -1.29
C VAL A 703 24.85 -8.91 -0.69
N PRO A 704 25.82 -8.00 -0.91
CA PRO A 704 25.76 -6.66 -0.33
C PRO A 704 24.50 -5.90 -0.77
N PRO A 705 23.66 -5.43 0.18
CA PRO A 705 22.46 -4.70 -0.17
C PRO A 705 22.82 -3.37 -0.84
N SER A 706 21.99 -2.96 -1.79
CA SER A 706 22.00 -1.61 -2.33
C SER A 706 21.74 -0.59 -1.21
N LEU A 707 22.56 0.46 -1.13
CA LEU A 707 22.30 1.61 -0.25
C LEU A 707 21.31 2.63 -0.85
N LEU A 708 20.78 2.36 -2.05
CA LEU A 708 19.87 3.27 -2.74
C LEU A 708 18.57 3.42 -1.96
N SER A 709 18.36 4.60 -1.38
CA SER A 709 17.26 4.90 -0.45
C SER A 709 17.27 4.07 0.84
N VAL A 710 18.45 3.75 1.39
CA VAL A 710 18.61 2.91 2.60
C VAL A 710 17.89 3.48 3.85
N PHE A 711 17.68 4.79 3.91
CA PHE A 711 16.89 5.46 4.96
C PHE A 711 15.40 5.13 4.92
N ALA A 712 14.87 4.69 3.77
CA ALA A 712 13.44 4.50 3.57
C ALA A 712 12.90 3.20 4.19
N SER A 713 13.76 2.44 4.87
CA SER A 713 13.47 1.07 5.26
C SER A 713 14.43 0.59 6.39
N SER A 714 13.89 0.13 7.51
CA SER A 714 14.62 -0.34 8.71
C SER A 714 13.88 -1.54 9.34
N PRO A 715 14.51 -2.47 10.08
CA PRO A 715 15.90 -2.49 10.56
C PRO A 715 16.91 -2.83 9.45
N TYR A 716 18.16 -3.06 9.84
CA TYR A 716 19.29 -3.31 8.95
C TYR A 716 19.89 -4.71 9.13
N PHE A 717 20.79 -5.06 8.21
CA PHE A 717 21.26 -6.42 7.94
C PHE A 717 20.14 -7.40 7.54
N HIS A 718 20.52 -8.63 7.20
CA HIS A 718 19.61 -9.66 6.71
C HIS A 718 18.65 -10.18 7.80
N ASN A 719 19.04 -10.08 9.07
CA ASN A 719 18.30 -10.61 10.23
C ASN A 719 17.71 -9.55 11.16
N GLY A 720 17.79 -8.26 10.80
CA GLY A 720 17.28 -7.15 11.61
C GLY A 720 18.17 -6.72 12.78
N SER A 721 19.37 -7.30 12.95
CA SER A 721 20.19 -7.14 14.16
C SER A 721 20.73 -5.72 14.47
N ALA A 722 20.43 -4.71 13.65
CA ALA A 722 20.62 -3.29 13.94
C ALA A 722 19.35 -2.51 13.60
N ALA A 723 18.74 -1.80 14.56
CA ALA A 723 17.50 -1.06 14.32
C ALA A 723 17.73 0.27 13.57
N THR A 724 18.93 0.83 13.67
CA THR A 724 19.30 2.17 13.15
C THR A 724 20.61 2.13 12.34
N LEU A 725 20.85 3.15 11.50
CA LEU A 725 22.13 3.29 10.80
C LEU A 725 23.29 3.62 11.76
N ASP A 726 23.00 4.31 12.87
CA ASP A 726 23.96 4.54 13.96
C ASP A 726 24.36 3.23 14.65
N GLU A 727 23.44 2.25 14.79
CA GLU A 727 23.79 0.89 15.22
C GLU A 727 24.61 0.13 14.18
N VAL A 728 24.31 0.24 12.88
CA VAL A 728 25.12 -0.35 11.80
C VAL A 728 26.57 0.14 11.84
N MET A 729 26.78 1.40 12.19
CA MET A 729 28.10 2.01 12.42
C MET A 729 28.58 1.90 13.88
N GLY A 730 27.79 1.26 14.74
CA GLY A 730 28.06 1.07 16.17
C GLY A 730 29.14 0.02 16.44
N ASP A 731 29.68 0.02 17.65
CA ASP A 731 30.84 -0.82 17.99
C ASP A 731 30.51 -2.32 18.02
N LYS A 732 29.21 -2.68 18.16
CA LYS A 732 28.67 -4.02 17.95
C LYS A 732 29.01 -4.59 16.56
N PHE A 733 29.10 -3.73 15.54
CA PHE A 733 29.35 -4.09 14.15
C PHE A 733 30.67 -3.49 13.62
N ILE A 734 31.66 -3.29 14.51
CA ILE A 734 32.98 -2.76 14.13
C ILE A 734 33.60 -3.54 12.96
N ALA A 735 33.50 -4.87 12.95
CA ALA A 735 34.01 -5.72 11.87
C ALA A 735 33.43 -5.35 10.49
N HIS A 736 32.13 -4.99 10.43
CA HIS A 736 31.48 -4.52 9.20
C HIS A 736 32.03 -3.15 8.77
N ARG A 737 32.09 -2.16 9.69
CA ARG A 737 32.58 -0.80 9.34
C ARG A 737 34.07 -0.77 8.97
N THR A 738 34.85 -1.75 9.43
CA THR A 738 36.27 -1.93 9.07
C THR A 738 36.52 -2.86 7.88
N ALA A 739 35.49 -3.44 7.27
CA ALA A 739 35.68 -4.47 6.24
C ALA A 739 36.40 -3.92 4.99
N GLY A 740 36.06 -2.70 4.55
CA GLY A 740 36.69 -2.05 3.41
C GLY A 740 38.17 -1.69 3.63
N THR A 741 38.59 -1.47 4.87
CA THR A 741 39.94 -1.04 5.26
C THR A 741 40.84 -2.19 5.73
N GLY A 742 40.38 -3.45 5.64
CA GLY A 742 41.13 -4.61 6.11
C GLY A 742 41.26 -4.69 7.64
N GLY A 743 40.32 -4.10 8.39
CA GLY A 743 40.31 -4.11 9.86
C GLY A 743 40.75 -2.82 10.54
N ILE A 744 41.03 -1.74 9.79
CA ILE A 744 41.48 -0.46 10.35
C ILE A 744 40.27 0.47 10.61
N ASP A 745 40.00 0.82 11.88
CA ASP A 745 38.83 1.62 12.27
C ASP A 745 39.01 3.14 12.09
N GLY A 746 38.90 3.58 10.84
CA GLY A 746 38.74 5.00 10.48
C GLY A 746 37.38 5.61 10.81
N LEU A 747 36.51 4.90 11.56
CA LEU A 747 35.18 5.32 12.01
C LEU A 747 35.03 5.26 13.54
N SER A 748 36.13 5.25 14.28
CA SER A 748 36.11 5.30 15.75
C SER A 748 35.47 6.58 16.30
N SER A 749 35.62 7.71 15.59
CA SER A 749 34.96 9.00 15.87
C SER A 749 33.43 8.90 15.78
N PRO A 750 32.66 9.26 16.84
CA PRO A 750 31.20 9.33 16.77
C PRO A 750 30.70 10.41 15.79
N GLU A 751 31.45 11.50 15.63
CA GLU A 751 31.12 12.62 14.76
C GLU A 751 31.25 12.24 13.28
N ASP A 752 32.30 11.51 12.93
CA ASP A 752 32.50 11.06 11.55
C ASP A 752 31.51 9.94 11.18
N ARG A 753 31.12 9.10 12.15
CA ARG A 753 29.98 8.18 12.02
C ARG A 753 28.67 8.93 11.79
N ARG A 754 28.39 10.00 12.54
CA ARG A 754 27.18 10.83 12.35
C ARG A 754 27.13 11.45 10.95
N LYS A 755 28.26 11.99 10.46
CA LYS A 755 28.39 12.53 9.09
C LYS A 755 28.19 11.45 8.02
N LEU A 756 28.80 10.27 8.21
CA LEU A 756 28.60 9.11 7.34
C LEU A 756 27.12 8.68 7.29
N VAL A 757 26.46 8.54 8.45
CA VAL A 757 25.02 8.21 8.54
C VAL A 757 24.16 9.28 7.84
N LYS A 758 24.47 10.57 8.01
CA LYS A 758 23.79 11.67 7.31
C LYS A 758 23.98 11.59 5.79
N PHE A 759 25.18 11.24 5.31
CA PHE A 759 25.42 10.96 3.90
C PHE A 759 24.62 9.73 3.42
N LEU A 760 24.60 8.63 4.17
CA LEU A 760 23.80 7.44 3.83
C LEU A 760 22.30 7.76 3.71
N ILE A 761 21.77 8.65 4.55
CA ILE A 761 20.37 9.11 4.47
C ILE A 761 20.13 9.98 3.23
N SER A 762 21.15 10.67 2.72
CA SER A 762 21.04 11.45 1.48
C SER A 762 20.96 10.59 0.21
N ILE A 763 21.37 9.31 0.24
CA ILE A 763 21.45 8.46 -0.96
C ILE A 763 20.07 8.11 -1.50
N ASP A 764 19.69 8.74 -2.61
CA ASP A 764 18.48 8.43 -3.40
C ASP A 764 18.77 8.31 -4.92
N GLY A 765 17.71 8.19 -5.72
CA GLY A 765 17.79 8.04 -7.18
C GLY A 765 18.44 9.20 -7.94
N THR A 766 18.70 10.34 -7.29
CA THR A 766 19.44 11.49 -7.87
C THR A 766 20.91 11.53 -7.45
N THR A 767 21.32 10.73 -6.48
CA THR A 767 22.63 10.84 -5.83
C THR A 767 23.73 10.17 -6.68
N PRO A 768 24.78 10.90 -7.12
CA PRO A 768 25.83 10.33 -7.96
C PRO A 768 26.61 9.21 -7.24
N PRO A 769 26.70 7.99 -7.81
CA PRO A 769 27.37 6.86 -7.18
C PRO A 769 28.86 7.12 -6.95
N VAL A 770 29.42 6.45 -5.95
CA VAL A 770 30.87 6.31 -5.76
C VAL A 770 31.29 5.04 -6.50
N ASN A 771 32.26 5.14 -7.40
CA ASN A 771 32.83 3.95 -8.06
C ASN A 771 33.86 3.29 -7.13
N PRO A 772 33.99 1.94 -7.15
CA PRO A 772 35.05 1.20 -6.46
C PRO A 772 36.45 1.77 -6.69
#